data_AF-A0A182UCZ7-F1
#
_entry.id   AF-A0A182UCZ7-F1
#
_cell.length_a   1.000
_cell.length_b   1.000
_cell.length_c   1.000
_cell.angle_alpha   90.00
_cell.angle_beta   90.00
_cell.angle_gamma   90.00
#
_symmetry.space_group_name_H-M   'P 1'
#
loop_
_entity.id
_entity.type
_entity.pdbx_description
1 polymer ?
#
loop_
_entity_poly.entity_id
_entity_poly.type
_entity_poly.pdbx_seq_one_letter_code
_entity_poly.pdbx_strand_id
1 'polypeptide(L)'
;MGLGTQFLCLFLDEYWGSGDGATYQEDTSIRSFNISVDTQTIQKLLQQLKDLPHLAQPLENADSFEYGFNSNRLRKIVHFWRERYLPKWATEREPYLNRYPHYKTQIQGLDIHYIHVCPDAGKRTVLPLLLLHGWPGTVREFYDIIPLLTEPSNEREFTFEVIVPSLPGFGWSQGSAKVGFGGQKMAVVMRNLMERIGHKRFFVHGGDWGALITDMMGTYFPDSVMGIHQSGCGVIGTFATWKTMIASVVPSLFVEKRHVPYYFPLGSYFREILVESGYMHLQATKPDTIGTALIGNPIGLAAYILEKFSTQTDRAFRKLPDGGLERAFSLDALLDNLMIYYLTDSITTSQRLYAEAFSKRELFAGELERIPNLVPAACAKFRHDVLQTIDWALQGHYHNLVQSNHFDDGGHFSAMQVPEVVYRDILEFVEKVFKGGDPYGGSLEIVPFNVSYPPEVIERLRKQLHDAPSLTAPLEETAFQYGFNSERLKEIVQYWRTDYLDRWDERQTYLNRFTHFKTKIQGLDIHFIRDKLESVRNPKRIVPLLLLHGWPGSVREFYDIIPMLSNRTSDKEYVFDVIVPSLPGYGWSEGSSKPGLSTSKVAVIMKNLMSRLGYRSFYIQGGDWGAIIGNLMAILFEKDILAPSFFIEKQHIDFYHPTWPKIVELILEGGYLHLQATKPDTIGTALQNNPIGLAAYILEKFSTWTNPANRNLQDGGLEQHYSLDALLDNVMIYYLTDSITTSQRLYAESFSTDELGKAYENIPTNVPAACAKFRHELFQYPDWILKEHFTNLMQSNHYNDGGHFAAMQLPEVLYKDIVQFVNRLYVR
;
A
#
# COMPACT_ATOMS: atom_id res chain seq x y z
N MET A 1 -2.43 31.83 1.81
CA MET A 1 -3.14 30.71 1.16
C MET A 1 -2.61 29.44 1.81
N GLY A 2 -3.46 28.56 2.33
CA GLY A 2 -3.02 27.33 2.99
C GLY A 2 -4.18 26.35 3.09
N LEU A 3 -4.04 25.20 2.42
CA LEU A 3 -5.03 24.10 2.38
C LEU A 3 -4.46 22.82 1.73
N GLY A 4 -3.13 22.69 1.57
CA GLY A 4 -2.52 21.70 0.68
C GLY A 4 -2.00 20.41 1.31
N THR A 5 -1.77 20.35 2.63
CA THR A 5 -0.96 19.32 3.29
C THR A 5 -1.74 18.25 4.05
N GLN A 6 -3.04 18.06 3.75
CA GLN A 6 -3.93 17.20 4.56
C GLN A 6 -4.44 15.92 3.83
N PHE A 7 -3.80 15.53 2.72
CA PHE A 7 -4.46 14.76 1.66
C PHE A 7 -4.14 13.26 1.53
N LEU A 8 -3.07 12.71 2.13
CA LEU A 8 -2.74 11.27 2.01
C LEU A 8 -2.61 10.50 3.34
N CYS A 9 -2.80 11.16 4.48
CA CYS A 9 -2.44 10.59 5.77
C CYS A 9 -3.52 9.61 6.31
N LEU A 10 -3.55 8.37 5.83
CA LEU A 10 -4.54 7.33 6.22
C LEU A 10 -4.45 7.03 7.74
N PHE A 11 -5.50 7.33 8.51
CA PHE A 11 -5.57 7.04 9.95
C PHE A 11 -6.33 5.74 10.16
N LEU A 12 -5.76 4.81 10.93
CA LEU A 12 -6.33 3.47 11.15
C LEU A 12 -7.31 3.42 12.33
N ASP A 13 -7.39 4.53 13.07
CA ASP A 13 -7.99 4.73 14.39
C ASP A 13 -8.89 6.00 14.45
N GLU A 14 -9.08 6.69 13.33
CA GLU A 14 -9.87 7.93 13.23
C GLU A 14 -11.31 7.68 13.70
N TYR A 15 -11.79 8.40 14.72
CA TYR A 15 -13.10 8.18 15.33
C TYR A 15 -14.24 8.90 14.58
N TRP A 16 -15.24 8.15 14.13
CA TRP A 16 -16.36 8.61 13.28
C TRP A 16 -17.72 8.68 14.00
N GLY A 17 -17.79 8.17 15.23
CA GLY A 17 -18.97 8.27 16.09
C GLY A 17 -19.31 9.71 16.51
N SER A 18 -20.44 9.86 17.19
CA SER A 18 -20.91 11.14 17.72
C SER A 18 -20.22 11.52 19.03
N GLY A 19 -20.00 12.83 19.25
CA GLY A 19 -19.30 13.34 20.42
C GLY A 19 -17.78 13.40 20.25
N ASP A 20 -17.05 13.51 21.37
CA ASP A 20 -15.60 13.66 21.38
C ASP A 20 -14.88 12.31 21.45
N GLY A 21 -14.10 12.00 20.41
CA GLY A 21 -13.31 10.78 20.31
C GLY A 21 -12.22 10.67 21.38
N ALA A 22 -11.76 11.77 21.99
CA ALA A 22 -10.83 11.74 23.10
C ALA A 22 -11.42 11.12 24.38
N THR A 23 -12.76 10.99 24.45
CA THR A 23 -13.49 10.36 25.57
C THR A 23 -14.02 8.96 25.24
N TYR A 24 -13.85 8.50 24.00
CA TYR A 24 -14.39 7.22 23.54
C TYR A 24 -13.56 6.04 24.04
N GLN A 25 -14.27 4.99 24.50
CA GLN A 25 -13.72 3.66 24.72
C GLN A 25 -14.52 2.70 23.86
N GLU A 26 -13.83 1.92 23.01
CA GLU A 26 -14.47 1.02 22.07
C GLU A 26 -14.98 -0.25 22.76
N ASP A 27 -16.28 -0.54 22.63
CA ASP A 27 -16.81 -1.86 22.92
C ASP A 27 -16.38 -2.84 21.82
N THR A 28 -15.27 -3.51 22.06
CA THR A 28 -14.71 -4.51 21.12
C THR A 28 -15.51 -5.81 21.08
N SER A 29 -16.62 -5.95 21.80
CA SER A 29 -17.43 -7.16 21.77
C SER A 29 -18.08 -7.36 20.39
N ILE A 30 -18.21 -8.64 20.01
CA ILE A 30 -19.02 -9.08 18.87
C ILE A 30 -20.34 -9.55 19.45
N ARG A 31 -21.42 -8.84 19.14
CA ARG A 31 -22.75 -9.04 19.70
C ARG A 31 -23.65 -9.64 18.63
N SER A 32 -24.37 -10.71 18.94
CA SER A 32 -25.38 -11.28 18.03
C SER A 32 -26.47 -10.23 17.75
N PHE A 33 -26.89 -10.14 16.49
CA PHE A 33 -27.98 -9.29 16.03
C PHE A 33 -29.08 -10.16 15.44
N ASN A 34 -30.33 -9.74 15.62
CA ASN A 34 -31.49 -10.38 15.02
C ASN A 34 -32.45 -9.29 14.55
N ILE A 35 -32.85 -9.34 13.29
CA ILE A 35 -33.79 -8.41 12.69
C ILE A 35 -35.17 -8.74 13.24
N SER A 36 -35.68 -7.89 14.14
CA SER A 36 -37.03 -8.02 14.68
C SER A 36 -37.73 -6.68 14.53
N VAL A 37 -38.80 -6.65 13.73
CA VAL A 37 -39.59 -5.44 13.50
C VAL A 37 -40.87 -5.52 14.31
N ASP A 38 -41.14 -4.48 15.08
CA ASP A 38 -42.36 -4.41 15.87
C ASP A 38 -43.61 -4.33 14.96
N THR A 39 -44.71 -4.89 15.44
CA THR A 39 -45.95 -4.95 14.66
C THR A 39 -46.53 -3.55 14.36
N GLN A 40 -46.24 -2.54 15.18
CA GLN A 40 -46.72 -1.17 14.98
C GLN A 40 -45.99 -0.48 13.81
N THR A 41 -44.71 -0.75 13.60
CA THR A 41 -43.94 -0.28 12.42
C THR A 41 -44.46 -0.88 11.12
N ILE A 42 -44.77 -2.18 11.10
CA ILE A 42 -45.39 -2.82 9.92
C ILE A 42 -46.83 -2.32 9.70
N GLN A 43 -47.61 -2.10 10.76
CA GLN A 43 -48.95 -1.50 10.66
C GLN A 43 -48.91 -0.03 10.19
N LYS A 44 -47.92 0.76 10.62
CA LYS A 44 -47.65 2.12 10.15
C LYS A 44 -47.40 2.13 8.64
N LEU A 45 -46.47 1.29 8.16
CA LEU A 45 -46.21 1.14 6.72
C LEU A 45 -47.47 0.69 5.96
N LEU A 46 -48.17 -0.32 6.46
CA LEU A 46 -49.43 -0.79 5.88
C LEU A 46 -50.47 0.33 5.76
N GLN A 47 -50.55 1.24 6.73
CA GLN A 47 -51.44 2.40 6.68
C GLN A 47 -50.95 3.46 5.67
N GLN A 48 -49.64 3.71 5.58
CA GLN A 48 -49.07 4.61 4.55
C GLN A 48 -49.27 4.09 3.12
N LEU A 49 -49.34 2.77 2.91
CA LEU A 49 -49.66 2.19 1.59
C LEU A 49 -51.18 2.10 1.33
N LYS A 50 -52.02 2.22 2.36
CA LYS A 50 -53.49 2.38 2.21
C LYS A 50 -53.84 3.81 1.79
N ASP A 51 -53.26 4.79 2.48
CA ASP A 51 -53.42 6.22 2.18
C ASP A 51 -52.52 6.66 1.02
N LEU A 52 -52.75 6.06 -0.15
CA LEU A 52 -51.96 6.30 -1.37
C LEU A 52 -52.21 7.72 -1.89
N PRO A 53 -51.22 8.65 -1.84
CA PRO A 53 -51.39 10.01 -2.37
C PRO A 53 -51.66 10.00 -3.88
N HIS A 54 -52.22 11.10 -4.38
CA HIS A 54 -52.50 11.30 -5.80
C HIS A 54 -51.19 11.33 -6.62
N LEU A 55 -50.75 10.16 -7.09
CA LEU A 55 -49.66 10.05 -8.06
C LEU A 55 -50.13 10.57 -9.41
N ALA A 56 -49.43 11.59 -9.93
CA ALA A 56 -49.65 12.15 -11.26
C ALA A 56 -49.70 11.04 -12.33
N GLN A 57 -50.48 11.25 -13.38
CA GLN A 57 -50.51 10.34 -14.53
C GLN A 57 -49.20 10.46 -15.32
N PRO A 58 -48.74 9.38 -16.00
CA PRO A 58 -47.67 9.51 -16.99
C PRO A 58 -48.13 10.41 -18.14
N LEU A 59 -47.17 10.90 -18.93
CA LEU A 59 -47.48 11.69 -20.13
C LEU A 59 -48.23 10.82 -21.16
N GLU A 60 -49.09 11.44 -21.95
CA GLU A 60 -49.88 10.73 -22.96
C GLU A 60 -48.96 10.03 -23.97
N ASN A 61 -49.20 8.74 -24.22
CA ASN A 61 -48.37 7.86 -25.07
C ASN A 61 -46.94 7.60 -24.54
N ALA A 62 -46.61 8.01 -23.31
CA ALA A 62 -45.34 7.72 -22.63
C ALA A 62 -45.53 6.67 -21.51
N ASP A 63 -46.02 5.50 -21.88
CA ASP A 63 -46.24 4.38 -20.94
C ASP A 63 -44.94 3.76 -20.41
N SER A 64 -43.77 4.16 -20.92
CA SER A 64 -42.44 3.63 -20.56
C SER A 64 -41.89 4.23 -19.24
N PHE A 65 -40.63 3.91 -18.94
CA PHE A 65 -39.82 4.43 -17.84
C PHE A 65 -38.83 5.54 -18.31
N GLU A 66 -38.94 6.03 -19.55
CA GLU A 66 -38.01 7.04 -20.11
C GLU A 66 -38.09 8.43 -19.44
N TYR A 67 -39.10 8.66 -18.59
CA TYR A 67 -39.23 9.84 -17.72
C TYR A 67 -39.01 9.49 -16.22
N GLY A 68 -38.38 8.36 -15.92
CA GLY A 68 -38.30 7.79 -14.58
C GLY A 68 -39.46 6.84 -14.27
N PHE A 69 -39.66 6.51 -12.99
CA PHE A 69 -40.58 5.44 -12.58
C PHE A 69 -42.04 5.68 -13.01
N ASN A 70 -42.58 4.80 -13.85
CA ASN A 70 -43.95 4.95 -14.35
C ASN A 70 -44.99 4.82 -13.22
N SER A 71 -45.84 5.84 -13.01
CA SER A 71 -46.77 5.85 -11.87
C SER A 71 -47.87 4.79 -11.95
N ASN A 72 -48.26 4.35 -13.16
CA ASN A 72 -49.23 3.25 -13.33
C ASN A 72 -48.62 1.88 -12.99
N ARG A 73 -47.31 1.72 -13.17
CA ARG A 73 -46.56 0.57 -12.65
C ARG A 73 -46.38 0.67 -11.13
N LEU A 74 -46.10 1.87 -10.60
CA LEU A 74 -45.95 2.10 -9.16
C LEU A 74 -47.22 1.76 -8.38
N ARG A 75 -48.41 2.13 -8.89
CA ARG A 75 -49.72 1.74 -8.32
C ARG A 75 -49.85 0.22 -8.15
N LYS A 76 -49.37 -0.58 -9.12
CA LYS A 76 -49.39 -2.06 -9.08
C LYS A 76 -48.41 -2.62 -8.03
N ILE A 77 -47.21 -2.04 -7.92
CA ILE A 77 -46.21 -2.46 -6.93
C ILE A 77 -46.65 -2.10 -5.52
N VAL A 78 -47.20 -0.90 -5.29
CA VAL A 78 -47.77 -0.52 -3.98
C VAL A 78 -48.91 -1.46 -3.58
N HIS A 79 -49.79 -1.83 -4.52
CA HIS A 79 -50.81 -2.84 -4.29
C HIS A 79 -50.21 -4.22 -3.94
N PHE A 80 -49.19 -4.69 -4.66
CA PHE A 80 -48.52 -5.95 -4.32
C PHE A 80 -47.85 -5.89 -2.94
N TRP A 81 -47.12 -4.82 -2.65
CA TRP A 81 -46.45 -4.60 -1.36
C TRP A 81 -47.46 -4.68 -0.21
N ARG A 82 -48.59 -3.99 -0.36
CA ARG A 82 -49.67 -3.90 0.63
C ARG A 82 -50.48 -5.19 0.82
N GLU A 83 -50.89 -5.82 -0.28
CA GLU A 83 -51.86 -6.95 -0.27
C GLU A 83 -51.20 -8.33 -0.34
N ARG A 84 -49.91 -8.42 -0.68
CA ARG A 84 -49.18 -9.69 -0.84
C ARG A 84 -47.89 -9.77 -0.02
N TYR A 85 -47.06 -8.73 0.00
CA TYR A 85 -45.77 -8.77 0.70
C TYR A 85 -45.90 -8.54 2.21
N LEU A 86 -46.51 -7.44 2.66
CA LEU A 86 -46.64 -7.13 4.10
C LEU A 86 -47.43 -8.18 4.91
N PRO A 87 -48.51 -8.82 4.39
CA PRO A 87 -49.16 -9.92 5.08
C PRO A 87 -48.24 -11.13 5.35
N LYS A 88 -47.16 -11.28 4.59
CA LYS A 88 -46.12 -12.31 4.77
C LYS A 88 -44.96 -11.87 5.67
N TRP A 89 -44.94 -10.64 6.19
CA TRP A 89 -43.73 -10.09 6.84
C TRP A 89 -43.21 -10.99 7.97
N ALA A 90 -44.05 -11.24 8.98
CA ALA A 90 -43.67 -12.02 10.15
C ALA A 90 -43.56 -13.54 9.89
N THR A 91 -44.14 -14.05 8.80
CA THR A 91 -44.21 -15.50 8.51
C THR A 91 -43.20 -15.97 7.46
N GLU A 92 -42.77 -15.09 6.55
CA GLU A 92 -41.84 -15.42 5.47
C GLU A 92 -40.68 -14.43 5.36
N ARG A 93 -40.92 -13.11 5.36
CA ARG A 93 -39.87 -12.13 5.00
C ARG A 93 -38.86 -11.88 6.12
N GLU A 94 -39.31 -11.64 7.34
CA GLU A 94 -38.44 -11.47 8.52
C GLU A 94 -37.68 -12.77 8.85
N PRO A 95 -38.30 -13.97 8.80
CA PRO A 95 -37.55 -15.23 8.86
C PRO A 95 -36.56 -15.45 7.69
N TYR A 96 -36.90 -15.04 6.46
CA TYR A 96 -35.98 -15.13 5.31
C TYR A 96 -34.78 -14.20 5.47
N LEU A 97 -34.96 -13.00 6.04
CA LEU A 97 -33.85 -12.09 6.35
C LEU A 97 -32.95 -12.69 7.43
N ASN A 98 -33.50 -13.17 8.55
CA ASN A 98 -32.74 -13.82 9.63
C ASN A 98 -32.22 -15.24 9.32
N ARG A 99 -32.22 -15.70 8.06
CA ARG A 99 -31.78 -17.05 7.69
C ARG A 99 -30.28 -17.31 7.88
N TYR A 100 -29.50 -16.24 8.06
CA TYR A 100 -28.05 -16.27 8.28
C TYR A 100 -27.71 -15.60 9.61
N PRO A 101 -26.60 -15.95 10.27
CA PRO A 101 -26.19 -15.27 11.50
C PRO A 101 -25.78 -13.82 11.24
N HIS A 102 -26.41 -12.88 11.95
CA HIS A 102 -26.06 -11.46 11.93
C HIS A 102 -25.34 -11.06 13.22
N TYR A 103 -24.43 -10.10 13.11
CA TYR A 103 -23.63 -9.59 14.21
C TYR A 103 -23.47 -8.07 14.14
N LYS A 104 -23.13 -7.47 15.29
CA LYS A 104 -22.73 -6.08 15.45
C LYS A 104 -21.50 -5.95 16.33
N THR A 105 -20.57 -5.07 15.97
CA THR A 105 -19.39 -4.70 16.76
C THR A 105 -19.02 -3.24 16.50
N GLN A 106 -18.46 -2.55 17.49
CA GLN A 106 -18.00 -1.17 17.28
C GLN A 106 -16.66 -1.16 16.56
N ILE A 107 -16.55 -0.42 15.47
CA ILE A 107 -15.30 -0.12 14.78
C ILE A 107 -15.20 1.40 14.63
N GLN A 108 -14.17 2.02 15.23
CA GLN A 108 -13.90 3.45 15.11
C GLN A 108 -15.08 4.36 15.53
N GLY A 109 -15.89 3.90 16.49
CA GLY A 109 -17.08 4.63 16.96
C GLY A 109 -18.36 4.40 16.17
N LEU A 110 -18.34 3.53 15.17
CA LEU A 110 -19.51 3.14 14.40
C LEU A 110 -19.90 1.71 14.76
N ASP A 111 -21.17 1.49 15.09
CA ASP A 111 -21.71 0.15 15.32
C ASP A 111 -21.99 -0.56 13.97
N ILE A 112 -21.06 -1.39 13.53
CA ILE A 112 -21.06 -2.03 12.21
C ILE A 112 -21.81 -3.35 12.26
N HIS A 113 -22.83 -3.48 11.43
CA HIS A 113 -23.57 -4.71 11.17
C HIS A 113 -22.88 -5.55 10.08
N TYR A 114 -22.82 -6.86 10.27
CA TYR A 114 -22.43 -7.81 9.25
C TYR A 114 -23.14 -9.16 9.38
N ILE A 115 -23.40 -9.82 8.25
CA ILE A 115 -23.72 -11.25 8.19
C ILE A 115 -22.39 -12.03 8.22
N HIS A 116 -22.37 -13.16 8.92
CA HIS A 116 -21.20 -14.02 9.00
C HIS A 116 -21.61 -15.49 8.92
N VAL A 117 -21.19 -16.17 7.86
CA VAL A 117 -21.52 -17.58 7.61
C VAL A 117 -20.24 -18.41 7.56
N CYS A 118 -20.03 -19.23 8.58
CA CYS A 118 -18.95 -20.21 8.65
C CYS A 118 -19.40 -21.53 8.00
N PRO A 119 -18.62 -22.12 7.08
CA PRO A 119 -18.96 -23.36 6.40
C PRO A 119 -18.65 -24.59 7.26
N ASP A 120 -19.33 -25.72 7.02
CA ASP A 120 -18.84 -27.02 7.49
C ASP A 120 -17.71 -27.51 6.56
N ALA A 121 -16.49 -27.10 6.89
CA ALA A 121 -15.31 -27.37 6.08
C ALA A 121 -14.88 -28.84 6.08
N GLY A 122 -15.14 -29.58 7.17
CA GLY A 122 -14.64 -30.94 7.40
C GLY A 122 -13.11 -31.02 7.44
N LYS A 123 -12.48 -31.22 6.28
CA LYS A 123 -11.02 -31.26 6.08
C LYS A 123 -10.48 -30.21 5.08
N ARG A 124 -11.34 -29.35 4.55
CA ARG A 124 -11.01 -28.35 3.54
C ARG A 124 -10.35 -27.12 4.15
N THR A 125 -9.57 -26.40 3.36
CA THR A 125 -9.09 -25.06 3.72
C THR A 125 -10.28 -24.10 3.75
N VAL A 126 -10.40 -23.30 4.82
CA VAL A 126 -11.36 -22.21 4.89
C VAL A 126 -10.70 -20.94 4.37
N LEU A 127 -11.31 -20.29 3.38
CA LEU A 127 -10.86 -19.02 2.84
C LEU A 127 -11.84 -17.91 3.23
N PRO A 128 -11.43 -16.90 4.02
CA PRO A 128 -12.31 -15.78 4.35
C PRO A 128 -12.54 -14.88 3.13
N LEU A 129 -13.80 -14.61 2.83
CA LEU A 129 -14.26 -13.82 1.70
C LEU A 129 -15.20 -12.71 2.17
N LEU A 130 -14.76 -11.47 1.99
CA LEU A 130 -15.52 -10.25 2.28
C LEU A 130 -16.34 -9.84 1.04
N LEU A 131 -17.66 -9.71 1.19
CA LEU A 131 -18.58 -9.29 0.12
C LEU A 131 -19.10 -7.87 0.39
N LEU A 132 -18.80 -6.92 -0.49
CA LEU A 132 -19.17 -5.50 -0.35
C LEU A 132 -20.24 -5.08 -1.38
N HIS A 133 -21.37 -4.58 -0.88
CA HIS A 133 -22.52 -4.17 -1.70
C HIS A 133 -22.42 -2.73 -2.23
N GLY A 134 -23.35 -2.34 -3.11
CA GLY A 134 -23.42 -1.01 -3.71
C GLY A 134 -24.51 -0.08 -3.13
N TRP A 135 -24.83 0.98 -3.87
CA TRP A 135 -26.05 1.80 -3.76
C TRP A 135 -26.86 1.72 -5.07
N PRO A 136 -28.20 1.58 -5.05
CA PRO A 136 -29.10 1.44 -3.90
C PRO A 136 -29.22 -0.01 -3.40
N GLY A 137 -28.12 -0.77 -3.50
CA GLY A 137 -28.00 -2.12 -2.98
C GLY A 137 -27.87 -2.19 -1.45
N THR A 138 -27.88 -3.42 -0.93
CA THR A 138 -27.66 -3.74 0.48
C THR A 138 -27.10 -5.17 0.58
N VAL A 139 -26.84 -5.64 1.80
CA VAL A 139 -26.53 -7.06 2.06
C VAL A 139 -27.54 -8.04 1.46
N ARG A 140 -28.77 -7.63 1.12
CA ARG A 140 -29.77 -8.47 0.43
C ARG A 140 -29.23 -9.03 -0.90
N GLU A 141 -28.39 -8.29 -1.61
CA GLU A 141 -27.87 -8.71 -2.93
C GLU A 141 -27.19 -10.09 -2.88
N PHE A 142 -26.53 -10.41 -1.77
CA PHE A 142 -25.72 -11.63 -1.63
C PHE A 142 -26.48 -12.84 -1.06
N TYR A 143 -27.78 -12.72 -0.72
CA TYR A 143 -28.51 -13.80 -0.01
C TYR A 143 -28.58 -15.11 -0.79
N ASP A 144 -28.59 -15.00 -2.11
CA ASP A 144 -28.80 -16.12 -3.02
C ASP A 144 -27.46 -16.63 -3.62
N ILE A 145 -26.32 -15.94 -3.39
CA ILE A 145 -24.96 -16.44 -3.70
C ILE A 145 -24.23 -17.02 -2.47
N ILE A 146 -24.58 -16.58 -1.24
CA ILE A 146 -24.01 -17.12 0.01
C ILE A 146 -23.98 -18.65 0.04
N PRO A 147 -25.08 -19.40 -0.27
CA PRO A 147 -25.07 -20.86 -0.21
C PRO A 147 -24.03 -21.47 -1.16
N LEU A 148 -23.91 -20.95 -2.38
CA LEU A 148 -22.97 -21.43 -3.39
C LEU A 148 -21.52 -21.34 -2.91
N LEU A 149 -21.19 -20.25 -2.20
CA LEU A 149 -19.86 -19.99 -1.65
C LEU A 149 -19.56 -20.86 -0.41
N THR A 150 -20.54 -21.03 0.49
CA THR A 150 -20.34 -21.71 1.78
C THR A 150 -20.60 -23.22 1.75
N GLU A 151 -21.33 -23.75 0.76
CA GLU A 151 -21.63 -25.18 0.69
C GLU A 151 -20.38 -25.98 0.24
N PRO A 152 -20.01 -27.06 0.95
CA PRO A 152 -18.79 -27.82 0.67
C PRO A 152 -18.95 -28.72 -0.56
N SER A 153 -18.23 -28.42 -1.64
CA SER A 153 -18.12 -29.32 -2.80
C SER A 153 -17.07 -30.42 -2.57
N ASN A 154 -17.34 -31.63 -3.05
CA ASN A 154 -16.37 -32.74 -3.03
C ASN A 154 -15.27 -32.59 -4.11
N GLU A 155 -15.40 -31.62 -5.01
CA GLU A 155 -14.45 -31.34 -6.10
C GLU A 155 -13.42 -30.26 -5.72
N ARG A 156 -13.57 -29.61 -4.55
CA ARG A 156 -12.73 -28.49 -4.10
C ARG A 156 -11.97 -28.81 -2.80
N GLU A 157 -10.71 -28.41 -2.76
CA GLU A 157 -9.87 -28.46 -1.56
C GLU A 157 -10.20 -27.35 -0.53
N PHE A 158 -10.96 -26.33 -0.95
CA PHE A 158 -11.36 -25.19 -0.11
C PHE A 158 -12.87 -24.94 -0.10
N THR A 159 -13.30 -24.11 0.85
CA THR A 159 -14.66 -23.55 0.99
C THR A 159 -14.56 -22.13 1.56
N PHE A 160 -15.54 -21.26 1.30
CA PHE A 160 -15.51 -19.88 1.77
C PHE A 160 -16.19 -19.72 3.13
N GLU A 161 -15.53 -18.98 4.02
CA GLU A 161 -16.18 -18.30 5.13
C GLU A 161 -16.59 -16.91 4.65
N VAL A 162 -17.89 -16.60 4.72
CA VAL A 162 -18.45 -15.42 4.04
C VAL A 162 -18.86 -14.35 5.04
N ILE A 163 -18.33 -13.14 4.83
CA ILE A 163 -18.54 -11.96 5.66
C ILE A 163 -19.20 -10.89 4.79
N VAL A 164 -20.39 -10.43 5.17
CA VAL A 164 -21.18 -9.46 4.40
C VAL A 164 -21.60 -8.28 5.28
N PRO A 165 -20.75 -7.24 5.42
CA PRO A 165 -21.11 -6.04 6.15
C PRO A 165 -22.21 -5.26 5.43
N SER A 166 -23.08 -4.61 6.20
CA SER A 166 -23.71 -3.40 5.68
C SER A 166 -22.66 -2.29 5.69
N LEU A 167 -22.47 -1.57 4.59
CA LEU A 167 -21.57 -0.42 4.58
C LEU A 167 -22.02 0.61 5.64
N PRO A 168 -21.11 1.21 6.44
CA PRO A 168 -21.42 2.34 7.32
C PRO A 168 -22.38 3.38 6.71
N GLY A 169 -23.54 3.56 7.33
CA GLY A 169 -24.61 4.44 6.85
C GLY A 169 -25.64 3.78 5.94
N PHE A 170 -25.51 2.48 5.65
CA PHE A 170 -26.47 1.66 4.92
C PHE A 170 -27.04 0.58 5.85
N GLY A 171 -28.33 0.26 5.69
CA GLY A 171 -28.99 -0.81 6.44
C GLY A 171 -28.77 -0.66 7.95
N TRP A 172 -28.32 -1.73 8.60
CA TRP A 172 -28.17 -1.75 10.06
C TRP A 172 -26.80 -1.24 10.56
N SER A 173 -25.91 -0.77 9.68
CA SER A 173 -24.61 -0.20 10.07
C SER A 173 -24.70 1.31 10.32
N GLN A 174 -24.17 1.76 11.45
CA GLN A 174 -24.19 3.18 11.83
C GLN A 174 -23.45 4.05 10.79
N GLY A 175 -24.09 5.16 10.39
CA GLY A 175 -23.46 6.17 9.55
C GLY A 175 -22.58 7.13 10.35
N SER A 176 -21.54 7.67 9.70
CA SER A 176 -20.66 8.67 10.31
C SER A 176 -21.44 9.89 10.82
N ALA A 177 -21.10 10.34 12.03
CA ALA A 177 -21.58 11.60 12.60
C ALA A 177 -20.70 12.81 12.16
N LYS A 178 -19.64 12.55 11.39
CA LYS A 178 -18.62 13.54 11.00
C LYS A 178 -18.40 13.58 9.49
N VAL A 179 -18.04 14.76 9.00
CA VAL A 179 -17.65 14.98 7.60
C VAL A 179 -16.27 14.40 7.28
N GLY A 180 -16.01 14.11 6.02
CA GLY A 180 -14.76 13.53 5.53
C GLY A 180 -14.70 12.00 5.54
N PHE A 181 -15.84 11.32 5.66
CA PHE A 181 -15.94 9.86 5.64
C PHE A 181 -16.18 9.35 4.20
N GLY A 182 -15.15 9.45 3.36
CA GLY A 182 -15.16 8.91 2.00
C GLY A 182 -14.81 7.42 1.91
N GLY A 183 -14.75 6.89 0.67
CA GLY A 183 -14.44 5.48 0.41
C GLY A 183 -13.12 5.00 1.02
N GLN A 184 -12.10 5.87 1.10
CA GLN A 184 -10.82 5.55 1.74
C GLN A 184 -11.00 5.17 3.22
N LYS A 185 -11.88 5.90 3.93
CA LYS A 185 -12.19 5.67 5.35
C LYS A 185 -13.07 4.44 5.52
N MET A 186 -13.97 4.20 4.57
CA MET A 186 -14.74 2.96 4.47
C MET A 186 -13.81 1.73 4.39
N ALA A 187 -12.79 1.76 3.53
CA ALA A 187 -11.80 0.68 3.38
C ALA A 187 -11.03 0.40 4.68
N VAL A 188 -10.65 1.43 5.45
CA VAL A 188 -10.05 1.28 6.79
C VAL A 188 -11.02 0.55 7.74
N VAL A 189 -12.28 0.98 7.82
CA VAL A 189 -13.31 0.36 8.68
C VAL A 189 -13.56 -1.09 8.29
N MET A 190 -13.60 -1.42 6.99
CA MET A 190 -13.76 -2.80 6.51
C MET A 190 -12.55 -3.68 6.86
N ARG A 191 -11.31 -3.17 6.73
CA ARG A 191 -10.09 -3.89 7.15
C ARG A 191 -10.07 -4.11 8.66
N ASN A 192 -10.45 -3.10 9.44
CA ASN A 192 -10.56 -3.18 10.89
C ASN A 192 -11.64 -4.18 11.35
N LEU A 193 -12.76 -4.29 10.62
CA LEU A 193 -13.78 -5.32 10.85
C LEU A 193 -13.21 -6.72 10.64
N MET A 194 -12.47 -6.96 9.53
CA MET A 194 -11.83 -8.26 9.29
C MET A 194 -10.80 -8.61 10.36
N GLU A 195 -10.00 -7.64 10.83
CA GLU A 195 -9.09 -7.86 11.96
C GLU A 195 -9.82 -8.14 13.29
N ARG A 196 -10.96 -7.47 13.55
CA ARG A 196 -11.81 -7.69 14.74
C ARG A 196 -12.33 -9.12 14.84
N ILE A 197 -12.73 -9.71 13.72
CA ILE A 197 -13.21 -11.10 13.66
C ILE A 197 -12.08 -12.15 13.55
N GLY A 198 -10.82 -11.70 13.46
CA GLY A 198 -9.61 -12.55 13.47
C GLY A 198 -8.90 -12.72 12.12
N HIS A 199 -9.48 -12.24 11.02
CA HIS A 199 -9.01 -12.46 9.67
C HIS A 199 -7.95 -11.45 9.24
N LYS A 200 -6.68 -11.84 9.40
CA LYS A 200 -5.52 -11.06 8.93
C LYS A 200 -5.29 -11.12 7.42
N ARG A 201 -5.82 -12.16 6.76
CA ARG A 201 -5.65 -12.47 5.33
C ARG A 201 -7.00 -12.92 4.78
N PHE A 202 -7.47 -12.29 3.70
CA PHE A 202 -8.79 -12.56 3.14
C PHE A 202 -8.89 -12.14 1.67
N PHE A 203 -9.83 -12.72 0.93
CA PHE A 203 -10.25 -12.23 -0.38
C PHE A 203 -11.35 -11.17 -0.22
N VAL A 204 -11.46 -10.26 -1.19
CA VAL A 204 -12.53 -9.25 -1.23
C VAL A 204 -13.23 -9.28 -2.58
N HIS A 205 -14.56 -9.27 -2.57
CA HIS A 205 -15.41 -9.08 -3.73
C HIS A 205 -16.33 -7.87 -3.55
N GLY A 206 -16.58 -7.12 -4.62
CA GLY A 206 -17.62 -6.09 -4.60
C GLY A 206 -18.04 -5.57 -5.97
N GLY A 207 -19.22 -4.93 -5.99
CA GLY A 207 -19.77 -4.16 -7.11
C GLY A 207 -20.08 -2.72 -6.70
N ASP A 208 -20.16 -1.80 -7.66
CA ASP A 208 -20.47 -0.36 -7.41
C ASP A 208 -19.52 0.25 -6.34
N TRP A 209 -20.03 0.88 -5.26
CA TRP A 209 -19.20 1.35 -4.14
C TRP A 209 -18.36 0.22 -3.55
N GLY A 210 -18.91 -0.99 -3.44
CA GLY A 210 -18.19 -2.18 -3.02
C GLY A 210 -16.98 -2.48 -3.91
N ALA A 211 -17.04 -2.25 -5.24
CA ALA A 211 -15.90 -2.42 -6.14
C ALA A 211 -14.82 -1.35 -5.91
N LEU A 212 -15.20 -0.09 -5.65
CA LEU A 212 -14.27 0.99 -5.33
C LEU A 212 -13.59 0.80 -3.96
N ILE A 213 -14.35 0.38 -2.94
CA ILE A 213 -13.82 0.06 -1.62
C ILE A 213 -12.90 -1.17 -1.70
N THR A 214 -13.26 -2.16 -2.51
CA THR A 214 -12.42 -3.35 -2.80
C THR A 214 -11.07 -2.95 -3.39
N ASP A 215 -11.04 -2.04 -4.38
CA ASP A 215 -9.79 -1.52 -4.95
C ASP A 215 -8.95 -0.75 -3.92
N MET A 216 -9.58 0.13 -3.15
CA MET A 216 -8.93 0.85 -2.05
C MET A 216 -8.34 -0.11 -1.00
N MET A 217 -9.03 -1.21 -0.68
CA MET A 217 -8.50 -2.23 0.23
C MET A 217 -7.30 -2.98 -0.36
N GLY A 218 -7.34 -3.37 -1.64
CA GLY A 218 -6.19 -3.99 -2.33
C GLY A 218 -4.98 -3.05 -2.46
N THR A 219 -5.23 -1.75 -2.65
CA THR A 219 -4.20 -0.72 -2.80
C THR A 219 -3.56 -0.32 -1.46
N TYR A 220 -4.36 -0.13 -0.39
CA TYR A 220 -3.86 0.30 0.92
C TYR A 220 -3.42 -0.85 1.83
N PHE A 221 -3.97 -2.06 1.66
CA PHE A 221 -3.73 -3.20 2.55
C PHE A 221 -3.29 -4.48 1.79
N PRO A 222 -2.28 -4.43 0.92
CA PRO A 222 -1.83 -5.60 0.14
C PRO A 222 -1.27 -6.74 1.00
N ASP A 223 -0.86 -6.46 2.24
CA ASP A 223 -0.46 -7.50 3.21
C ASP A 223 -1.66 -8.28 3.78
N SER A 224 -2.88 -7.73 3.75
CA SER A 224 -4.12 -8.38 4.22
C SER A 224 -5.01 -8.90 3.09
N VAL A 225 -5.08 -8.20 1.96
CA VAL A 225 -5.91 -8.60 0.82
C VAL A 225 -5.16 -9.61 -0.05
N MET A 226 -5.61 -10.87 -0.04
CA MET A 226 -5.03 -11.96 -0.84
C MET A 226 -5.30 -11.81 -2.33
N GLY A 227 -6.39 -11.13 -2.67
CA GLY A 227 -6.80 -10.82 -4.03
C GLY A 227 -8.17 -10.13 -4.04
N ILE A 228 -8.42 -9.36 -5.10
CA ILE A 228 -9.66 -8.62 -5.31
C ILE A 228 -10.44 -9.13 -6.52
N HIS A 229 -11.76 -9.20 -6.40
CA HIS A 229 -12.67 -9.50 -7.49
C HIS A 229 -13.72 -8.40 -7.62
N GLN A 230 -13.89 -7.82 -8.81
CA GLN A 230 -14.83 -6.73 -9.03
C GLN A 230 -15.86 -7.08 -10.11
N SER A 231 -17.11 -6.73 -9.86
CA SER A 231 -18.14 -6.60 -10.89
C SER A 231 -18.33 -5.11 -11.21
N GLY A 232 -18.06 -4.69 -12.45
CA GLY A 232 -18.12 -3.27 -12.85
C GLY A 232 -16.83 -2.49 -12.61
N CYS A 233 -15.73 -2.96 -13.21
CA CYS A 233 -14.39 -2.40 -12.99
C CYS A 233 -14.19 -1.12 -13.81
N GLY A 234 -14.26 0.03 -13.14
CA GLY A 234 -13.96 1.35 -13.67
C GLY A 234 -12.63 1.91 -13.16
N VAL A 235 -11.93 2.64 -14.04
CA VAL A 235 -10.73 3.44 -13.73
C VAL A 235 -10.90 4.75 -14.51
N ILE A 236 -11.13 5.87 -13.81
CA ILE A 236 -11.66 7.14 -14.35
C ILE A 236 -10.55 8.21 -14.51
N GLY A 237 -9.32 7.87 -14.14
CA GLY A 237 -8.15 8.73 -14.12
C GLY A 237 -7.71 9.21 -15.50
N THR A 238 -6.86 10.23 -15.50
CA THR A 238 -6.45 10.96 -16.72
C THR A 238 -5.84 10.02 -17.78
N PHE A 239 -4.97 9.09 -17.38
CA PHE A 239 -4.34 8.15 -18.31
C PHE A 239 -5.30 7.05 -18.80
N ALA A 240 -6.19 6.53 -17.95
CA ALA A 240 -7.21 5.57 -18.37
C ALA A 240 -8.22 6.19 -19.35
N THR A 241 -8.59 7.45 -19.12
CA THR A 241 -9.40 8.27 -20.02
C THR A 241 -8.69 8.46 -21.38
N TRP A 242 -7.42 8.89 -21.40
CA TRP A 242 -6.66 9.05 -22.65
C TRP A 242 -6.49 7.73 -23.42
N LYS A 243 -6.16 6.63 -22.74
CA LYS A 243 -6.08 5.29 -23.35
C LYS A 243 -7.41 4.89 -23.99
N THR A 244 -8.52 5.13 -23.30
CA THR A 244 -9.87 4.82 -23.80
C THR A 244 -10.27 5.70 -24.98
N MET A 245 -9.89 6.98 -24.99
CA MET A 245 -10.06 7.87 -26.14
C MET A 245 -9.24 7.42 -27.36
N ILE A 246 -7.96 7.08 -27.17
CA ILE A 246 -7.10 6.53 -28.24
C ILE A 246 -7.70 5.24 -28.82
N ALA A 247 -8.13 4.32 -27.95
CA ALA A 247 -8.76 3.08 -28.37
C ALA A 247 -10.08 3.29 -29.13
N SER A 248 -10.82 4.36 -28.86
CA SER A 248 -12.06 4.68 -29.60
C SER A 248 -11.84 4.98 -31.09
N VAL A 249 -10.62 5.38 -31.49
CA VAL A 249 -10.28 5.70 -32.90
C VAL A 249 -10.09 4.42 -33.72
N VAL A 250 -9.47 3.38 -33.12
CA VAL A 250 -9.27 2.07 -33.77
C VAL A 250 -9.50 0.93 -32.76
N PRO A 251 -10.77 0.62 -32.38
CA PRO A 251 -11.06 -0.30 -31.28
C PRO A 251 -10.45 -1.70 -31.44
N SER A 252 -10.35 -2.21 -32.67
CA SER A 252 -9.82 -3.54 -32.96
C SER A 252 -8.31 -3.71 -32.79
N LEU A 253 -7.57 -2.65 -32.39
CA LEU A 253 -6.17 -2.77 -31.94
C LEU A 253 -6.05 -3.00 -30.43
N PHE A 254 -7.09 -2.70 -29.65
CA PHE A 254 -7.05 -2.67 -28.18
C PHE A 254 -8.11 -3.56 -27.52
N VAL A 255 -9.14 -3.98 -28.26
CA VAL A 255 -10.25 -4.80 -27.80
C VAL A 255 -10.60 -5.84 -28.87
N GLU A 256 -10.86 -7.09 -28.47
CA GLU A 256 -11.37 -8.12 -29.38
C GLU A 256 -12.68 -7.68 -30.04
N LYS A 257 -12.87 -7.99 -31.34
CA LYS A 257 -14.03 -7.51 -32.11
C LYS A 257 -15.40 -7.84 -31.48
N ARG A 258 -15.51 -8.95 -30.74
CA ARG A 258 -16.73 -9.34 -29.99
C ARG A 258 -17.03 -8.45 -28.78
N HIS A 259 -16.00 -7.90 -28.12
CA HIS A 259 -16.13 -7.09 -26.90
C HIS A 259 -16.13 -5.58 -27.16
N VAL A 260 -15.87 -5.12 -28.40
CA VAL A 260 -15.99 -3.70 -28.80
C VAL A 260 -17.32 -3.04 -28.36
N PRO A 261 -18.50 -3.71 -28.44
CA PRO A 261 -19.78 -3.11 -28.02
C PRO A 261 -19.92 -2.82 -26.52
N TYR A 262 -19.04 -3.37 -25.66
CA TYR A 262 -19.07 -3.10 -24.21
C TYR A 262 -18.54 -1.70 -23.87
N TYR A 263 -17.74 -1.10 -24.77
CA TYR A 263 -17.04 0.16 -24.51
C TYR A 263 -17.30 1.24 -25.57
N PHE A 264 -17.71 0.87 -26.78
CA PHE A 264 -17.74 1.76 -27.94
C PHE A 264 -19.07 1.70 -28.72
N PRO A 265 -19.52 2.82 -29.34
CA PRO A 265 -18.84 4.12 -29.42
C PRO A 265 -19.00 4.99 -28.17
N LEU A 266 -17.96 5.78 -27.84
CA LEU A 266 -17.98 6.67 -26.67
C LEU A 266 -19.11 7.70 -26.72
N GLY A 267 -19.55 8.13 -27.91
CA GLY A 267 -20.64 9.10 -28.08
C GLY A 267 -21.98 8.63 -27.51
N SER A 268 -22.32 7.33 -27.64
CA SER A 268 -23.49 6.78 -26.95
C SER A 268 -23.24 6.62 -25.45
N TYR A 269 -22.03 6.18 -25.07
CA TYR A 269 -21.69 5.98 -23.65
C TYR A 269 -21.80 7.27 -22.83
N PHE A 270 -21.21 8.37 -23.31
CA PHE A 270 -21.35 9.70 -22.68
C PHE A 270 -22.79 10.20 -22.65
N ARG A 271 -23.60 9.93 -23.69
CA ARG A 271 -25.03 10.30 -23.70
C ARG A 271 -25.81 9.55 -22.62
N GLU A 272 -25.61 8.23 -22.50
CA GLU A 272 -26.29 7.46 -21.46
C GLU A 272 -25.84 7.87 -20.04
N ILE A 273 -24.55 8.18 -19.83
CA ILE A 273 -24.10 8.77 -18.56
C ILE A 273 -24.84 10.08 -18.28
N LEU A 274 -24.92 11.01 -19.25
CA LEU A 274 -25.55 12.31 -19.05
C LEU A 274 -27.04 12.20 -18.69
N VAL A 275 -27.75 11.20 -19.25
CA VAL A 275 -29.15 10.92 -18.91
C VAL A 275 -29.26 10.32 -17.51
N GLU A 276 -28.42 9.33 -17.16
CA GLU A 276 -28.58 8.57 -15.92
C GLU A 276 -27.90 9.16 -14.69
N SER A 277 -26.88 10.01 -14.83
CA SER A 277 -26.10 10.56 -13.71
C SER A 277 -26.87 11.55 -12.82
N GLY A 278 -28.13 11.87 -13.12
CA GLY A 278 -28.93 12.83 -12.38
C GLY A 278 -29.09 12.49 -10.89
N TYR A 279 -29.23 11.21 -10.54
CA TYR A 279 -29.26 10.77 -9.14
C TYR A 279 -27.91 11.03 -8.44
N MET A 280 -26.81 10.66 -9.10
CA MET A 280 -25.45 10.78 -8.58
C MET A 280 -25.09 12.23 -8.32
N HIS A 281 -25.42 13.15 -9.24
CA HIS A 281 -25.16 14.57 -9.08
C HIS A 281 -25.95 15.19 -7.91
N LEU A 282 -27.21 14.77 -7.72
CA LEU A 282 -28.04 15.23 -6.59
C LEU A 282 -27.50 14.72 -5.24
N GLN A 283 -27.10 13.45 -5.17
CA GLN A 283 -26.55 12.84 -3.95
C GLN A 283 -25.14 13.34 -3.63
N ALA A 284 -24.30 13.58 -4.64
CA ALA A 284 -22.97 14.17 -4.53
C ALA A 284 -22.96 15.64 -4.05
N THR A 285 -24.12 16.31 -4.04
CA THR A 285 -24.19 17.75 -3.72
C THR A 285 -25.18 18.10 -2.62
N LYS A 286 -26.31 17.41 -2.51
CA LYS A 286 -27.43 17.72 -1.59
C LYS A 286 -28.11 16.43 -1.05
N PRO A 287 -27.35 15.45 -0.51
CA PRO A 287 -27.90 14.15 -0.10
C PRO A 287 -29.00 14.30 0.96
N ASP A 288 -28.76 15.11 1.99
CA ASP A 288 -29.75 15.42 3.03
C ASP A 288 -31.05 16.04 2.50
N THR A 289 -31.01 16.78 1.38
CA THR A 289 -32.22 17.38 0.79
C THR A 289 -33.10 16.33 0.11
N ILE A 290 -32.51 15.43 -0.68
CA ILE A 290 -33.26 14.34 -1.34
C ILE A 290 -33.63 13.25 -0.33
N GLY A 291 -32.72 12.87 0.57
CA GLY A 291 -32.95 11.89 1.63
C GLY A 291 -34.09 12.29 2.57
N THR A 292 -34.20 13.56 2.97
CA THR A 292 -35.34 14.07 3.77
C THR A 292 -36.69 13.94 3.06
N ALA A 293 -36.73 13.93 1.72
CA ALA A 293 -37.96 13.72 0.95
C ALA A 293 -38.32 12.22 0.75
N LEU A 294 -37.38 11.32 1.04
CA LEU A 294 -37.52 9.86 0.93
C LEU A 294 -37.73 9.17 2.30
N ILE A 295 -37.12 9.69 3.37
CA ILE A 295 -37.35 9.25 4.76
C ILE A 295 -38.84 9.35 5.10
N GLY A 296 -39.38 8.30 5.72
CA GLY A 296 -40.81 8.19 6.04
C GLY A 296 -41.77 8.19 4.84
N ASN A 297 -41.28 8.25 3.59
CA ASN A 297 -42.08 8.28 2.37
C ASN A 297 -41.86 6.98 1.56
N PRO A 298 -42.51 5.87 1.93
CA PRO A 298 -42.23 4.55 1.34
C PRO A 298 -42.49 4.49 -0.17
N ILE A 299 -43.42 5.31 -0.69
CA ILE A 299 -43.80 5.32 -2.11
C ILE A 299 -42.78 6.12 -2.95
N GLY A 300 -42.28 7.24 -2.42
CA GLY A 300 -41.15 7.96 -3.01
C GLY A 300 -39.87 7.13 -2.97
N LEU A 301 -39.57 6.48 -1.84
CA LEU A 301 -38.44 5.57 -1.68
C LEU A 301 -38.51 4.39 -2.67
N ALA A 302 -39.69 3.77 -2.83
CA ALA A 302 -39.92 2.71 -3.81
C ALA A 302 -39.64 3.18 -5.25
N ALA A 303 -40.19 4.31 -5.67
CA ALA A 303 -39.97 4.85 -7.00
C ALA A 303 -38.50 5.16 -7.28
N TYR A 304 -37.80 5.73 -6.29
CA TYR A 304 -36.42 6.18 -6.42
C TYR A 304 -35.40 5.03 -6.43
N ILE A 305 -35.62 3.98 -5.63
CA ILE A 305 -34.75 2.79 -5.59
C ILE A 305 -35.07 1.84 -6.75
N LEU A 306 -36.34 1.51 -6.98
CA LEU A 306 -36.70 0.47 -7.95
C LEU A 306 -36.52 0.90 -9.42
N GLU A 307 -36.46 2.20 -9.73
CA GLU A 307 -36.08 2.65 -11.09
C GLU A 307 -34.66 2.18 -11.46
N LYS A 308 -33.75 2.15 -10.48
CA LYS A 308 -32.37 1.72 -10.70
C LYS A 308 -32.26 0.21 -10.94
N PHE A 309 -33.05 -0.60 -10.25
CA PHE A 309 -33.22 -2.04 -10.56
C PHE A 309 -33.87 -2.33 -11.93
N SER A 310 -34.48 -1.33 -12.58
CA SER A 310 -34.81 -1.39 -14.02
C SER A 310 -33.57 -1.04 -14.84
N THR A 311 -33.10 0.19 -14.74
CA THR A 311 -32.20 0.82 -15.71
C THR A 311 -30.76 0.30 -15.68
N GLN A 312 -30.26 -0.06 -14.50
CA GLN A 312 -28.88 -0.57 -14.34
C GLN A 312 -28.79 -2.10 -14.53
N THR A 313 -29.94 -2.78 -14.61
CA THR A 313 -30.06 -4.21 -14.95
C THR A 313 -30.02 -4.42 -16.45
N ASP A 314 -30.82 -3.63 -17.19
CA ASP A 314 -30.65 -3.40 -18.63
C ASP A 314 -31.17 -2.00 -19.01
N ARG A 315 -30.31 -1.19 -19.64
CA ARG A 315 -30.62 0.15 -20.11
C ARG A 315 -31.77 0.18 -21.14
N ALA A 316 -32.12 -0.94 -21.76
CA ALA A 316 -33.29 -1.08 -22.62
C ALA A 316 -34.61 -1.20 -21.83
N PHE A 317 -34.59 -1.62 -20.55
CA PHE A 317 -35.81 -1.78 -19.75
C PHE A 317 -36.54 -0.46 -19.49
N ARG A 318 -35.84 0.68 -19.57
CA ARG A 318 -36.45 2.02 -19.62
C ARG A 318 -37.58 2.15 -20.65
N LYS A 319 -37.53 1.39 -21.75
CA LYS A 319 -38.54 1.41 -22.82
C LYS A 319 -39.74 0.50 -22.58
N LEU A 320 -39.76 -0.22 -21.46
CA LEU A 320 -40.82 -1.15 -21.09
C LEU A 320 -41.81 -0.49 -20.12
N PRO A 321 -43.12 -0.77 -20.22
CA PRO A 321 -44.13 -0.15 -19.36
C PRO A 321 -44.18 -0.73 -17.94
N ASP A 322 -43.45 -1.82 -17.69
CA ASP A 322 -43.25 -2.43 -16.38
C ASP A 322 -41.87 -2.13 -15.78
N GLY A 323 -40.97 -1.48 -16.53
CA GLY A 323 -39.56 -1.31 -16.20
C GLY A 323 -38.75 -2.61 -16.23
N GLY A 324 -39.29 -3.69 -16.81
CA GLY A 324 -38.61 -5.00 -16.88
C GLY A 324 -38.26 -5.64 -15.53
N LEU A 325 -38.76 -5.12 -14.41
CA LEU A 325 -38.31 -5.46 -13.05
C LEU A 325 -38.39 -6.97 -12.75
N GLU A 326 -39.52 -7.61 -13.09
CA GLU A 326 -39.73 -9.04 -12.91
C GLU A 326 -38.95 -9.94 -13.91
N ARG A 327 -38.11 -9.39 -14.79
CA ARG A 327 -37.27 -10.20 -15.71
C ARG A 327 -36.03 -10.79 -15.03
N ALA A 328 -35.52 -10.11 -14.00
CA ALA A 328 -34.31 -10.47 -13.28
C ALA A 328 -34.58 -10.83 -11.81
N PHE A 329 -35.59 -10.20 -11.18
CA PHE A 329 -35.81 -10.29 -9.74
C PHE A 329 -37.27 -10.60 -9.42
N SER A 330 -37.54 -11.28 -8.30
CA SER A 330 -38.90 -11.32 -7.75
C SER A 330 -39.25 -9.99 -7.08
N LEU A 331 -40.54 -9.61 -7.09
CA LEU A 331 -41.00 -8.44 -6.34
C LEU A 331 -40.72 -8.60 -4.84
N ASP A 332 -40.78 -9.81 -4.29
CA ASP A 332 -40.40 -10.08 -2.90
C ASP A 332 -38.92 -9.71 -2.65
N ALA A 333 -37.98 -10.09 -3.54
CA ALA A 333 -36.56 -9.78 -3.39
C ALA A 333 -36.24 -8.28 -3.55
N LEU A 334 -36.91 -7.59 -4.48
CA LEU A 334 -36.82 -6.13 -4.64
C LEU A 334 -37.38 -5.37 -3.43
N LEU A 335 -38.50 -5.86 -2.88
CA LEU A 335 -39.10 -5.29 -1.67
C LEU A 335 -38.28 -5.59 -0.41
N ASP A 336 -37.57 -6.71 -0.30
CA ASP A 336 -36.62 -6.94 0.80
C ASP A 336 -35.56 -5.82 0.87
N ASN A 337 -34.91 -5.52 -0.26
CA ASN A 337 -33.88 -4.47 -0.33
C ASN A 337 -34.47 -3.10 0.02
N LEU A 338 -35.66 -2.78 -0.49
CA LEU A 338 -36.38 -1.54 -0.15
C LEU A 338 -36.78 -1.46 1.33
N MET A 339 -37.21 -2.57 1.92
CA MET A 339 -37.60 -2.65 3.34
C MET A 339 -36.41 -2.39 4.25
N ILE A 340 -35.20 -2.84 3.91
CA ILE A 340 -33.99 -2.54 4.69
C ILE A 340 -33.78 -1.02 4.80
N TYR A 341 -33.91 -0.27 3.70
CA TYR A 341 -33.84 1.20 3.73
C TYR A 341 -34.99 1.85 4.52
N TYR A 342 -36.23 1.34 4.42
CA TYR A 342 -37.38 1.88 5.15
C TYR A 342 -37.30 1.60 6.67
N LEU A 343 -36.82 0.43 7.08
CA LEU A 343 -36.77 0.00 8.49
C LEU A 343 -35.62 0.62 9.29
N THR A 344 -34.64 1.20 8.60
CA THR A 344 -33.44 1.80 9.20
C THR A 344 -33.30 3.29 8.94
N ASP A 345 -34.23 3.89 8.18
CA ASP A 345 -34.20 5.26 7.64
C ASP A 345 -32.86 5.63 6.95
N SER A 346 -32.07 4.63 6.53
CA SER A 346 -30.66 4.82 6.12
C SER A 346 -30.46 5.49 4.75
N ILE A 347 -31.53 5.95 4.09
CA ILE A 347 -31.44 6.51 2.75
C ILE A 347 -30.60 7.79 2.73
N THR A 348 -30.78 8.71 3.68
CA THR A 348 -29.95 9.91 3.79
C THR A 348 -28.48 9.58 4.07
N THR A 349 -28.21 8.67 5.01
CA THR A 349 -26.83 8.33 5.40
C THR A 349 -26.07 7.58 4.30
N SER A 350 -26.75 6.72 3.53
CA SER A 350 -26.14 6.07 2.37
C SER A 350 -25.79 7.06 1.26
N GLN A 351 -26.65 8.05 1.01
CA GLN A 351 -26.45 9.07 -0.01
C GLN A 351 -25.31 10.04 0.33
N ARG A 352 -24.98 10.24 1.62
CA ARG A 352 -23.84 11.08 2.03
C ARG A 352 -22.50 10.55 1.54
N LEU A 353 -22.35 9.24 1.28
CA LEU A 353 -21.12 8.67 0.70
C LEU A 353 -20.76 9.33 -0.64
N TYR A 354 -21.75 9.66 -1.47
CA TYR A 354 -21.52 10.41 -2.71
C TYR A 354 -20.97 11.82 -2.43
N ALA A 355 -21.54 12.56 -1.46
CA ALA A 355 -21.08 13.91 -1.16
C ALA A 355 -19.67 13.96 -0.56
N GLU A 356 -19.27 12.92 0.18
CA GLU A 356 -17.90 12.79 0.69
C GLU A 356 -16.92 12.38 -0.41
N ALA A 357 -17.25 11.35 -1.20
CA ALA A 357 -16.40 10.87 -2.30
C ALA A 357 -16.23 11.89 -3.45
N PHE A 358 -17.26 12.70 -3.73
CA PHE A 358 -17.19 13.83 -4.67
C PHE A 358 -16.86 15.17 -3.98
N SER A 359 -16.39 15.14 -2.73
CA SER A 359 -15.83 16.32 -2.07
C SER A 359 -14.51 16.72 -2.72
N LYS A 360 -14.08 17.98 -2.55
CA LYS A 360 -12.71 18.38 -2.96
C LYS A 360 -11.61 17.64 -2.17
N ARG A 361 -11.90 17.05 -1.01
CA ARG A 361 -10.93 16.29 -0.21
C ARG A 361 -10.60 14.94 -0.87
N GLU A 362 -11.61 14.30 -1.46
CA GLU A 362 -11.48 13.00 -2.13
C GLU A 362 -11.17 13.16 -3.63
N LEU A 363 -11.81 14.08 -4.36
CA LEU A 363 -11.55 14.30 -5.80
C LEU A 363 -10.11 14.76 -6.11
N PHE A 364 -9.51 15.58 -5.25
CA PHE A 364 -8.09 15.95 -5.40
C PHE A 364 -7.14 14.92 -4.78
N ALA A 365 -7.66 13.93 -4.06
CA ALA A 365 -6.95 12.67 -3.74
C ALA A 365 -7.13 11.61 -4.86
N GLY A 366 -7.54 12.02 -6.07
CA GLY A 366 -7.60 11.23 -7.31
C GLY A 366 -6.24 10.74 -7.84
N GLU A 367 -5.29 10.50 -6.94
CA GLU A 367 -4.04 9.79 -7.18
C GLU A 367 -4.12 8.31 -6.78
N LEU A 368 -5.23 7.82 -6.21
CA LEU A 368 -5.42 6.38 -5.96
C LEU A 368 -5.12 5.55 -7.21
N GLU A 369 -5.67 5.93 -8.37
CA GLU A 369 -5.44 5.26 -9.65
C GLU A 369 -4.04 5.51 -10.26
N ARG A 370 -3.18 6.30 -9.59
CA ARG A 370 -1.74 6.41 -9.87
C ARG A 370 -0.91 5.51 -8.96
N ILE A 371 -1.43 5.13 -7.80
CA ILE A 371 -0.81 4.16 -6.89
C ILE A 371 -1.11 2.77 -7.46
N PRO A 372 -0.12 2.03 -7.98
CA PRO A 372 -0.40 0.77 -8.66
C PRO A 372 -0.94 -0.27 -7.67
N ASN A 373 -2.10 -0.85 -7.99
CA ASN A 373 -2.65 -1.96 -7.25
C ASN A 373 -1.90 -3.26 -7.62
N LEU A 374 -1.25 -3.86 -6.62
CA LEU A 374 -0.30 -4.98 -6.79
C LEU A 374 -0.88 -6.35 -6.40
N VAL A 375 -2.02 -6.40 -5.68
CA VAL A 375 -2.64 -7.69 -5.33
C VAL A 375 -3.25 -8.33 -6.58
N PRO A 376 -3.38 -9.67 -6.62
CA PRO A 376 -4.09 -10.35 -7.71
C PRO A 376 -5.49 -9.74 -7.90
N ALA A 377 -5.84 -9.37 -9.12
CA ALA A 377 -7.12 -8.74 -9.46
C ALA A 377 -7.90 -9.54 -10.50
N ALA A 378 -9.21 -9.65 -10.31
CA ALA A 378 -10.17 -10.19 -11.26
C ALA A 378 -11.27 -9.17 -11.58
N CYS A 379 -11.66 -9.15 -12.85
CA CYS A 379 -12.71 -8.26 -13.36
C CYS A 379 -13.79 -9.04 -14.12
N ALA A 380 -15.01 -9.04 -13.58
CA ALA A 380 -16.21 -9.54 -14.24
C ALA A 380 -16.94 -8.38 -14.96
N LYS A 381 -17.04 -8.46 -16.28
CA LYS A 381 -17.57 -7.40 -17.15
C LYS A 381 -18.92 -7.79 -17.73
N PHE A 382 -19.99 -7.37 -17.06
CA PHE A 382 -21.37 -7.64 -17.43
C PHE A 382 -21.90 -6.63 -18.45
N ARG A 383 -22.35 -7.08 -19.61
CA ARG A 383 -22.67 -6.27 -20.80
C ARG A 383 -23.55 -5.03 -20.56
N HIS A 384 -24.46 -5.07 -19.58
CA HIS A 384 -25.42 -4.00 -19.32
C HIS A 384 -25.05 -3.05 -18.17
N ASP A 385 -23.93 -3.29 -17.50
CA ASP A 385 -23.42 -2.51 -16.36
C ASP A 385 -23.16 -1.03 -16.72
N VAL A 386 -23.05 -0.16 -15.70
CA VAL A 386 -22.95 1.29 -15.83
C VAL A 386 -21.55 1.73 -16.27
N LEU A 387 -20.50 1.19 -15.63
CA LEU A 387 -19.11 1.64 -15.76
C LEU A 387 -18.16 0.46 -16.03
N GLN A 388 -17.42 0.53 -17.13
CA GLN A 388 -16.37 -0.44 -17.48
C GLN A 388 -15.22 0.23 -18.21
N THR A 389 -14.02 -0.30 -17.98
CA THR A 389 -12.78 0.19 -18.60
C THR A 389 -12.07 -0.93 -19.38
N ILE A 390 -11.49 -0.60 -20.53
CA ILE A 390 -10.73 -1.55 -21.38
C ILE A 390 -9.49 -2.08 -20.65
N ASP A 391 -9.07 -3.31 -20.97
CA ASP A 391 -7.98 -3.99 -20.24
C ASP A 391 -6.66 -3.23 -20.30
N TRP A 392 -6.31 -2.64 -21.45
CA TRP A 392 -5.14 -1.78 -21.60
C TRP A 392 -5.14 -0.56 -20.65
N ALA A 393 -6.33 -0.05 -20.29
CA ALA A 393 -6.49 1.02 -19.33
C ALA A 393 -6.50 0.50 -17.88
N LEU A 394 -7.20 -0.60 -17.59
CA LEU A 394 -7.17 -1.28 -16.28
C LEU A 394 -5.73 -1.63 -15.86
N GLN A 395 -4.93 -2.19 -16.78
CA GLN A 395 -3.51 -2.53 -16.58
C GLN A 395 -2.60 -1.33 -16.26
N GLY A 396 -3.09 -0.09 -16.35
CA GLY A 396 -2.36 1.07 -15.83
C GLY A 396 -2.34 1.11 -14.30
N HIS A 397 -3.40 0.62 -13.66
CA HIS A 397 -3.62 0.61 -12.22
C HIS A 397 -3.46 -0.80 -11.62
N TYR A 398 -4.21 -1.77 -12.15
CA TYR A 398 -4.15 -3.17 -11.74
C TYR A 398 -2.96 -3.87 -12.43
N HIS A 399 -1.77 -3.77 -11.82
CA HIS A 399 -0.52 -4.33 -12.39
C HIS A 399 -0.48 -5.87 -12.34
N ASN A 400 -1.37 -6.48 -11.55
CA ASN A 400 -1.53 -7.93 -11.39
C ASN A 400 -2.97 -8.38 -11.74
N LEU A 401 -3.49 -7.91 -12.88
CA LEU A 401 -4.79 -8.34 -13.42
C LEU A 401 -4.70 -9.78 -13.94
N VAL A 402 -5.15 -10.74 -13.10
CA VAL A 402 -5.11 -12.19 -13.35
C VAL A 402 -6.29 -12.68 -14.21
N GLN A 403 -7.42 -11.98 -14.15
CA GLN A 403 -8.66 -12.36 -14.84
C GLN A 403 -9.42 -11.12 -15.32
N SER A 404 -9.94 -11.19 -16.56
CA SER A 404 -10.83 -10.18 -17.12
C SER A 404 -11.79 -10.88 -18.07
N ASN A 405 -12.99 -11.17 -17.57
CA ASN A 405 -13.98 -12.03 -18.22
C ASN A 405 -15.19 -11.20 -18.66
N HIS A 406 -15.71 -11.48 -19.86
CA HIS A 406 -16.85 -10.79 -20.48
C HIS A 406 -18.10 -11.66 -20.46
N PHE A 407 -19.20 -11.10 -19.95
CA PHE A 407 -20.48 -11.78 -19.81
C PHE A 407 -21.59 -11.01 -20.54
N ASP A 408 -22.17 -11.64 -21.57
CA ASP A 408 -23.23 -11.04 -22.38
C ASP A 408 -24.56 -10.92 -21.63
N ASP A 409 -24.83 -11.82 -20.67
CA ASP A 409 -25.97 -11.74 -19.76
C ASP A 409 -25.55 -11.13 -18.41
N GLY A 410 -26.30 -10.13 -17.95
CA GLY A 410 -26.09 -9.46 -16.66
C GLY A 410 -25.85 -7.95 -16.78
N GLY A 411 -26.15 -7.25 -15.68
CA GLY A 411 -25.88 -5.82 -15.49
C GLY A 411 -25.26 -5.55 -14.12
N HIS A 412 -25.57 -4.39 -13.56
CA HIS A 412 -24.92 -3.82 -12.37
C HIS A 412 -25.07 -4.68 -11.10
N PHE A 413 -26.30 -5.11 -10.79
CA PHE A 413 -26.63 -5.94 -9.60
C PHE A 413 -26.32 -7.44 -9.81
N SER A 414 -25.16 -7.74 -10.41
CA SER A 414 -24.80 -9.07 -10.91
C SER A 414 -24.91 -10.19 -9.87
N ALA A 415 -24.52 -9.96 -8.61
CA ALA A 415 -24.62 -10.96 -7.54
C ALA A 415 -26.07 -11.35 -7.20
N MET A 416 -27.02 -10.43 -7.41
CA MET A 416 -28.46 -10.65 -7.20
C MET A 416 -29.18 -11.14 -8.48
N GLN A 417 -28.66 -10.78 -9.66
CA GLN A 417 -29.25 -11.09 -10.96
C GLN A 417 -28.79 -12.45 -11.53
N VAL A 418 -27.50 -12.75 -11.40
CA VAL A 418 -26.84 -13.96 -11.93
C VAL A 418 -25.84 -14.52 -10.90
N PRO A 419 -26.29 -14.90 -9.68
CA PRO A 419 -25.42 -15.38 -8.60
C PRO A 419 -24.52 -16.53 -9.04
N GLU A 420 -25.04 -17.47 -9.84
CA GLU A 420 -24.30 -18.58 -10.44
C GLU A 420 -23.11 -18.16 -11.32
N VAL A 421 -23.21 -17.04 -12.04
CA VAL A 421 -22.16 -16.55 -12.93
C VAL A 421 -21.07 -15.86 -12.11
N VAL A 422 -21.46 -14.97 -11.19
CA VAL A 422 -20.53 -14.29 -10.26
C VAL A 422 -19.79 -15.31 -9.40
N TYR A 423 -20.49 -16.34 -8.90
CA TYR A 423 -19.91 -17.44 -8.14
C TYR A 423 -18.81 -18.18 -8.91
N ARG A 424 -19.05 -18.49 -10.19
CA ARG A 424 -18.06 -19.18 -11.03
C ARG A 424 -16.87 -18.30 -11.37
N ASP A 425 -17.06 -17.00 -11.58
CA ASP A 425 -15.96 -16.06 -11.83
C ASP A 425 -15.08 -15.89 -10.57
N ILE A 426 -15.69 -15.82 -9.38
CA ILE A 426 -15.00 -15.84 -8.07
C ILE A 426 -14.18 -17.12 -7.91
N LEU A 427 -14.74 -18.30 -8.23
CA LEU A 427 -14.01 -19.56 -8.16
C LEU A 427 -12.83 -19.60 -9.13
N GLU A 428 -13.05 -19.27 -10.41
CA GLU A 428 -12.00 -19.30 -11.44
C GLU A 428 -10.83 -18.36 -11.05
N PHE A 429 -11.15 -17.21 -10.46
CA PHE A 429 -10.14 -16.29 -9.93
C PHE A 429 -9.40 -16.87 -8.72
N VAL A 430 -10.14 -17.36 -7.71
CA VAL A 430 -9.53 -17.88 -6.48
C VAL A 430 -8.67 -19.10 -6.79
N GLU A 431 -9.06 -20.00 -7.71
CA GLU A 431 -8.25 -21.14 -8.14
C GLU A 431 -6.95 -20.72 -8.88
N LYS A 432 -6.97 -19.62 -9.65
CA LYS A 432 -5.75 -19.07 -10.28
C LYS A 432 -4.76 -18.51 -9.26
N VAL A 433 -5.25 -17.97 -8.15
CA VAL A 433 -4.45 -17.35 -7.07
C VAL A 433 -4.02 -18.37 -6.00
N PHE A 434 -4.94 -19.22 -5.56
CA PHE A 434 -4.80 -20.18 -4.47
C PHE A 434 -4.36 -21.56 -4.98
N LYS A 435 -3.05 -21.74 -5.14
CA LYS A 435 -2.45 -22.97 -5.71
C LYS A 435 -2.19 -24.07 -4.68
N GLY A 436 -3.18 -24.37 -3.83
CA GLY A 436 -3.09 -25.45 -2.83
C GLY A 436 -2.03 -25.26 -1.73
N GLY A 437 -1.49 -24.04 -1.59
CA GLY A 437 -0.51 -23.68 -0.56
C GLY A 437 -1.14 -22.91 0.60
N ASP A 438 -0.39 -22.78 1.71
CA ASP A 438 -0.80 -21.98 2.87
C ASP A 438 -1.13 -20.51 2.45
N PRO A 439 -2.34 -19.98 2.74
CA PRO A 439 -2.72 -18.60 2.43
C PRO A 439 -1.86 -17.53 3.13
N TYR A 440 -1.10 -17.91 4.17
CA TYR A 440 -0.11 -17.02 4.81
C TYR A 440 1.17 -16.84 3.98
N GLY A 441 1.39 -17.65 2.93
CA GLY A 441 2.19 -17.25 1.77
C GLY A 441 3.70 -17.09 1.99
N GLY A 442 4.30 -18.01 2.75
CA GLY A 442 5.70 -17.98 3.17
C GLY A 442 5.82 -17.83 4.68
N SER A 443 6.85 -18.42 5.28
CA SER A 443 6.97 -18.41 6.75
C SER A 443 7.14 -16.97 7.26
N LEU A 444 6.22 -16.57 8.15
CA LEU A 444 6.35 -15.35 8.97
C LEU A 444 7.50 -15.47 9.99
N GLU A 445 8.10 -16.64 10.08
CA GLU A 445 9.26 -16.97 10.90
C GLU A 445 10.45 -16.04 10.58
N ILE A 446 11.10 -15.61 11.65
CA ILE A 446 12.33 -14.84 11.62
C ILE A 446 13.44 -15.86 11.88
N VAL A 447 14.01 -16.40 10.81
CA VAL A 447 14.99 -17.49 10.92
C VAL A 447 16.36 -16.91 11.29
N PRO A 448 17.08 -17.49 12.26
CA PRO A 448 18.48 -17.14 12.52
C PRO A 448 19.34 -17.32 11.27
N PHE A 449 20.23 -16.38 11.03
CA PHE A 449 21.22 -16.44 9.94
C PHE A 449 22.63 -16.44 10.54
N ASN A 450 23.58 -17.06 9.84
CA ASN A 450 24.99 -17.06 10.22
C ASN A 450 25.83 -16.91 8.94
N VAL A 451 26.74 -15.94 8.94
CA VAL A 451 27.67 -15.66 7.86
C VAL A 451 28.71 -16.79 7.81
N SER A 452 28.43 -17.81 7.02
CA SER A 452 29.28 -19.00 6.89
C SER A 452 29.40 -19.38 5.42
N TYR A 453 30.63 -19.51 4.95
CA TYR A 453 30.93 -19.88 3.57
C TYR A 453 31.69 -21.21 3.48
N PRO A 454 31.39 -22.06 2.48
CA PRO A 454 32.19 -23.24 2.20
C PRO A 454 33.66 -22.88 1.91
N PRO A 455 34.65 -23.66 2.39
CA PRO A 455 36.08 -23.32 2.23
C PRO A 455 36.52 -23.06 0.78
N GLU A 456 35.90 -23.73 -0.19
CA GLU A 456 36.17 -23.56 -1.62
C GLU A 456 35.84 -22.14 -2.15
N VAL A 457 34.98 -21.37 -1.46
CA VAL A 457 34.73 -19.95 -1.80
C VAL A 457 35.93 -19.09 -1.45
N ILE A 458 36.54 -19.35 -0.28
CA ILE A 458 37.71 -18.62 0.21
C ILE A 458 38.97 -19.06 -0.54
N GLU A 459 39.10 -20.36 -0.86
CA GLU A 459 40.23 -20.88 -1.65
C GLU A 459 40.15 -20.41 -3.11
N ARG A 460 38.94 -20.23 -3.67
CA ARG A 460 38.76 -19.54 -4.96
C ARG A 460 39.26 -18.10 -4.92
N LEU A 461 38.94 -17.35 -3.86
CA LEU A 461 39.43 -15.98 -3.68
C LEU A 461 40.96 -15.94 -3.53
N ARG A 462 41.54 -16.82 -2.68
CA ARG A 462 42.99 -16.96 -2.52
C ARG A 462 43.67 -17.21 -3.87
N LYS A 463 43.11 -18.10 -4.71
CA LYS A 463 43.61 -18.30 -6.07
C LYS A 463 43.47 -17.06 -6.95
N GLN A 464 42.35 -16.33 -6.90
CA GLN A 464 42.15 -15.11 -7.68
C GLN A 464 43.09 -13.95 -7.28
N LEU A 465 43.50 -13.87 -6.01
CA LEU A 465 44.53 -12.93 -5.55
C LEU A 465 45.96 -13.46 -5.76
N HIS A 466 46.14 -14.78 -5.87
CA HIS A 466 47.41 -15.40 -6.25
C HIS A 466 47.73 -15.16 -7.72
N ASP A 467 46.77 -15.47 -8.60
CA ASP A 467 46.87 -15.41 -10.06
C ASP A 467 46.52 -14.00 -10.59
N ALA A 468 46.81 -12.96 -9.78
CA ALA A 468 46.50 -11.57 -10.06
C ALA A 468 47.18 -11.09 -11.36
N PRO A 469 46.44 -10.41 -12.27
CA PRO A 469 47.05 -9.84 -13.47
C PRO A 469 48.00 -8.69 -13.10
N SER A 470 49.07 -8.52 -13.88
CA SER A 470 49.96 -7.36 -13.74
C SER A 470 49.19 -6.07 -13.99
N LEU A 471 49.02 -5.26 -12.95
CA LEU A 471 48.41 -3.94 -13.06
C LEU A 471 49.31 -3.00 -13.86
N THR A 472 48.70 -2.14 -14.68
CA THR A 472 49.39 -1.01 -15.32
C THR A 472 49.95 -0.08 -14.25
N ALA A 473 51.21 0.32 -14.36
CA ALA A 473 51.82 1.30 -13.46
C ALA A 473 51.04 2.64 -13.49
N PRO A 474 50.97 3.39 -12.38
CA PRO A 474 50.31 4.69 -12.35
C PRO A 474 51.15 5.72 -13.12
N LEU A 475 50.55 6.87 -13.43
CA LEU A 475 51.30 8.02 -13.91
C LEU A 475 52.13 8.64 -12.78
N GLU A 476 53.29 9.19 -13.12
CA GLU A 476 54.17 9.85 -12.15
C GLU A 476 53.45 11.05 -11.49
N GLU A 477 53.64 11.22 -10.18
CA GLU A 477 53.08 12.30 -9.34
C GLU A 477 51.53 12.40 -9.26
N THR A 478 50.74 11.54 -9.93
CA THR A 478 49.26 11.70 -9.97
C THR A 478 48.48 11.20 -8.74
N ALA A 479 49.13 10.51 -7.79
CA ALA A 479 48.49 9.97 -6.58
C ALA A 479 47.21 9.17 -6.89
N PHE A 480 46.05 9.63 -6.40
CA PHE A 480 44.71 9.06 -6.62
C PHE A 480 43.84 9.93 -7.57
N GLN A 481 44.40 10.96 -8.21
CA GLN A 481 43.64 11.91 -9.07
C GLN A 481 43.07 11.26 -10.35
N TYR A 482 43.57 10.09 -10.74
CA TYR A 482 43.13 9.30 -11.90
C TYR A 482 42.31 8.06 -11.48
N GLY A 483 41.81 8.04 -10.24
CA GLY A 483 41.22 6.86 -9.60
C GLY A 483 42.24 6.10 -8.76
N PHE A 484 41.93 4.84 -8.41
CA PHE A 484 42.73 4.07 -7.45
C PHE A 484 44.18 3.86 -7.91
N ASN A 485 45.16 4.24 -7.09
CA ASN A 485 46.58 4.08 -7.42
C ASN A 485 46.99 2.60 -7.47
N SER A 486 47.55 2.16 -8.61
CA SER A 486 47.81 0.74 -8.85
C SER A 486 49.03 0.18 -8.11
N GLU A 487 49.96 0.99 -7.59
CA GLU A 487 50.99 0.50 -6.66
C GLU A 487 50.37 0.25 -5.27
N ARG A 488 49.59 1.21 -4.76
CA ARG A 488 48.84 1.06 -3.51
C ARG A 488 47.87 -0.14 -3.55
N LEU A 489 47.29 -0.43 -4.71
CA LEU A 489 46.45 -1.61 -4.90
C LEU A 489 47.23 -2.93 -4.75
N LYS A 490 48.50 -2.99 -5.16
CA LYS A 490 49.36 -4.17 -4.95
C LYS A 490 49.62 -4.40 -3.46
N GLU A 491 49.86 -3.34 -2.70
CA GLU A 491 50.04 -3.42 -1.24
C GLU A 491 48.80 -3.99 -0.55
N ILE A 492 47.61 -3.49 -0.92
CA ILE A 492 46.33 -3.95 -0.34
C ILE A 492 46.00 -5.38 -0.79
N VAL A 493 46.26 -5.75 -2.05
CA VAL A 493 46.10 -7.13 -2.53
C VAL A 493 47.09 -8.09 -1.84
N GLN A 494 48.31 -7.63 -1.56
CA GLN A 494 49.31 -8.39 -0.80
C GLN A 494 48.83 -8.61 0.65
N TYR A 495 48.42 -7.56 1.36
CA TYR A 495 47.84 -7.67 2.71
C TYR A 495 46.60 -8.57 2.74
N TRP A 496 45.71 -8.43 1.76
CA TRP A 496 44.52 -9.26 1.63
C TRP A 496 44.90 -10.74 1.48
N ARG A 497 45.95 -11.03 0.68
CA ARG A 497 46.48 -12.37 0.44
C ARG A 497 47.20 -12.99 1.65
N THR A 498 48.06 -12.27 2.37
CA THR A 498 48.93 -12.86 3.42
C THR A 498 48.49 -12.61 4.86
N ASP A 499 47.68 -11.59 5.12
CA ASP A 499 47.42 -11.11 6.49
C ASP A 499 45.93 -11.13 6.84
N TYR A 500 45.06 -10.90 5.85
CA TYR A 500 43.60 -10.97 6.03
C TYR A 500 43.07 -12.39 5.78
N LEU A 501 43.42 -13.03 4.66
CA LEU A 501 42.88 -14.37 4.30
C LEU A 501 43.52 -15.53 5.06
N ASP A 502 44.65 -15.34 5.72
CA ASP A 502 45.19 -16.31 6.69
C ASP A 502 44.51 -16.17 8.07
N ARG A 503 43.84 -15.05 8.33
CA ARG A 503 42.97 -14.81 9.50
C ARG A 503 41.48 -14.86 9.13
N TRP A 504 41.09 -15.51 8.02
CA TRP A 504 39.69 -15.50 7.57
C TRP A 504 38.70 -15.97 8.66
N ASP A 505 39.03 -17.00 9.44
CA ASP A 505 38.14 -17.49 10.50
C ASP A 505 37.95 -16.46 11.64
N GLU A 506 38.94 -15.61 11.89
CA GLU A 506 38.83 -14.45 12.79
C GLU A 506 37.85 -13.42 12.21
N ARG A 507 37.99 -13.08 10.91
CA ARG A 507 37.10 -12.14 10.22
C ARG A 507 35.66 -12.66 10.12
N GLN A 508 35.47 -13.95 9.83
CA GLN A 508 34.15 -14.59 9.82
C GLN A 508 33.52 -14.62 11.22
N THR A 509 34.31 -14.83 12.27
CA THR A 509 33.86 -14.71 13.67
C THR A 509 33.51 -13.27 14.03
N TYR A 510 34.29 -12.28 13.57
CA TYR A 510 34.03 -10.86 13.74
C TYR A 510 32.74 -10.43 13.04
N LEU A 511 32.47 -10.92 11.83
CA LEU A 511 31.21 -10.68 11.12
C LEU A 511 30.02 -11.23 11.94
N ASN A 512 30.09 -12.47 12.42
CA ASN A 512 29.05 -13.10 13.26
C ASN A 512 29.02 -12.61 14.73
N ARG A 513 29.65 -11.47 15.08
CA ARG A 513 29.67 -10.98 16.47
C ARG A 513 28.32 -10.45 16.97
N PHE A 514 27.37 -10.23 16.06
CA PHE A 514 25.98 -9.87 16.35
C PHE A 514 25.02 -10.99 15.92
N THR A 515 23.77 -10.96 16.37
CA THR A 515 22.78 -11.94 15.90
C THR A 515 22.19 -11.48 14.56
N HIS A 516 22.37 -12.28 13.52
CA HIS A 516 21.79 -12.06 12.20
C HIS A 516 20.51 -12.87 12.02
N PHE A 517 19.63 -12.38 11.17
CA PHE A 517 18.36 -13.02 10.83
C PHE A 517 18.04 -12.86 9.34
N LYS A 518 17.16 -13.72 8.84
CA LYS A 518 16.45 -13.54 7.58
C LYS A 518 14.95 -13.71 7.77
N THR A 519 14.15 -13.03 6.94
CA THR A 519 12.70 -13.26 6.84
C THR A 519 12.20 -12.81 5.46
N LYS A 520 11.15 -13.45 4.94
CA LYS A 520 10.58 -13.05 3.64
C LYS A 520 9.68 -11.83 3.77
N ILE A 521 10.03 -10.77 3.04
CA ILE A 521 9.23 -9.55 2.86
C ILE A 521 8.98 -9.38 1.35
N GLN A 522 7.72 -9.35 0.93
CA GLN A 522 7.32 -9.21 -0.48
C GLN A 522 8.02 -10.21 -1.44
N GLY A 523 8.29 -11.42 -0.95
CA GLY A 523 8.95 -12.51 -1.67
C GLY A 523 10.48 -12.59 -1.47
N LEU A 524 11.14 -11.45 -1.22
CA LEU A 524 12.59 -11.37 -1.07
C LEU A 524 13.05 -11.84 0.32
N ASP A 525 14.13 -12.62 0.38
CA ASP A 525 14.83 -12.93 1.64
C ASP A 525 15.66 -11.74 2.13
N ILE A 526 15.08 -10.94 3.03
CA ILE A 526 15.73 -9.77 3.61
C ILE A 526 16.57 -10.18 4.82
N HIS A 527 17.86 -9.86 4.79
CA HIS A 527 18.79 -10.00 5.91
C HIS A 527 18.76 -8.76 6.81
N PHE A 528 18.84 -8.97 8.13
CA PHE A 528 19.12 -7.91 9.09
C PHE A 528 19.89 -8.41 10.32
N ILE A 529 20.69 -7.50 10.90
CA ILE A 529 21.26 -7.66 12.24
C ILE A 529 20.26 -7.14 13.26
N ARG A 530 20.11 -7.83 14.40
CA ARG A 530 19.42 -7.30 15.59
C ARG A 530 20.12 -7.77 16.85
N ASP A 531 20.50 -6.83 17.72
CA ASP A 531 21.20 -7.15 18.97
C ASP A 531 20.25 -7.65 20.08
N LYS A 532 20.72 -8.58 20.91
CA LYS A 532 19.86 -9.39 21.80
C LYS A 532 19.27 -8.58 22.97
N LEU A 533 17.98 -8.77 23.22
CA LEU A 533 17.23 -8.08 24.28
C LEU A 533 17.52 -8.54 25.72
N GLU A 534 18.21 -9.67 25.89
CA GLU A 534 18.04 -10.59 27.04
C GLU A 534 18.69 -10.13 28.37
N SER A 535 19.48 -9.06 28.38
CA SER A 535 20.38 -8.73 29.51
C SER A 535 19.88 -7.68 30.52
N VAL A 536 18.76 -7.00 30.29
CA VAL A 536 18.24 -5.95 31.21
C VAL A 536 16.98 -6.39 31.93
N ARG A 537 17.04 -6.39 33.26
CA ARG A 537 15.83 -6.39 34.10
C ARG A 537 15.35 -4.95 34.25
N ASN A 538 14.14 -4.66 33.75
CA ASN A 538 13.44 -3.38 33.86
C ASN A 538 14.15 -2.15 33.23
N PRO A 539 14.37 -2.12 31.89
CA PRO A 539 14.72 -0.87 31.21
C PRO A 539 13.58 0.15 31.35
N LYS A 540 13.89 1.43 31.55
CA LYS A 540 12.88 2.51 31.69
C LYS A 540 12.07 2.69 30.39
N ARG A 541 12.74 2.72 29.24
CA ARG A 541 12.15 2.77 27.89
C ARG A 541 13.01 1.95 26.92
N ILE A 542 12.38 1.26 25.97
CA ILE A 542 13.04 0.62 24.82
C ILE A 542 12.67 1.42 23.58
N VAL A 543 13.64 1.70 22.72
CA VAL A 543 13.49 2.57 21.55
C VAL A 543 13.93 1.82 20.29
N PRO A 544 13.01 1.41 19.39
CA PRO A 544 13.41 0.76 18.14
C PRO A 544 14.03 1.77 17.17
N LEU A 545 15.22 1.43 16.66
CA LEU A 545 16.03 2.25 15.77
C LEU A 545 16.49 1.42 14.55
N LEU A 546 16.04 1.85 13.37
CA LEU A 546 16.41 1.30 12.07
C LEU A 546 17.63 2.06 11.53
N LEU A 547 18.73 1.36 11.23
CA LEU A 547 19.94 1.94 10.62
C LEU A 547 20.08 1.48 9.17
N LEU A 548 20.10 2.42 8.21
CA LEU A 548 20.12 2.14 6.77
C LEU A 548 21.45 2.60 6.14
N HIS A 549 22.16 1.68 5.49
CA HIS A 549 23.46 1.91 4.85
C HIS A 549 23.33 2.49 3.43
N GLY A 550 24.46 2.88 2.84
CA GLY A 550 24.56 3.40 1.46
C GLY A 550 25.18 2.41 0.46
N TRP A 551 25.62 2.95 -0.68
CA TRP A 551 26.54 2.34 -1.64
C TRP A 551 27.85 3.17 -1.71
N PRO A 552 29.05 2.57 -1.80
CA PRO A 552 29.38 1.14 -1.80
C PRO A 552 29.50 0.57 -0.37
N GLY A 553 28.69 1.08 0.55
CA GLY A 553 28.63 0.67 1.95
C GLY A 553 27.83 -0.61 2.19
N SER A 554 27.69 -0.97 3.46
CA SER A 554 26.95 -2.15 3.90
C SER A 554 26.66 -2.09 5.40
N VAL A 555 25.99 -3.12 5.92
CA VAL A 555 25.81 -3.29 7.37
C VAL A 555 27.11 -3.22 8.18
N ARG A 556 28.29 -3.43 7.56
CA ARG A 556 29.62 -3.30 8.19
C ARG A 556 29.89 -1.89 8.73
N GLU A 557 29.36 -0.84 8.10
CA GLU A 557 29.56 0.54 8.54
C GLU A 557 29.11 0.77 9.98
N PHE A 558 28.02 0.09 10.39
CA PHE A 558 27.41 0.28 11.70
C PHE A 558 28.04 -0.58 12.81
N TYR A 559 28.98 -1.48 12.49
CA TYR A 559 29.45 -2.48 13.45
C TYR A 559 29.98 -1.90 14.75
N ASP A 560 30.64 -0.74 14.68
CA ASP A 560 31.34 -0.15 15.81
C ASP A 560 30.49 0.91 16.54
N ILE A 561 29.37 1.36 15.94
CA ILE A 561 28.33 2.19 16.61
C ILE A 561 27.19 1.35 17.22
N ILE A 562 26.88 0.15 16.68
CA ILE A 562 25.86 -0.76 17.23
C ILE A 562 26.06 -0.99 18.74
N PRO A 563 27.27 -1.34 19.24
CA PRO A 563 27.49 -1.52 20.67
C PRO A 563 27.29 -0.24 21.49
N MET A 564 27.51 0.95 20.93
CA MET A 564 27.31 2.21 21.65
C MET A 564 25.81 2.48 21.87
N LEU A 565 25.02 2.29 20.80
CA LEU A 565 23.57 2.41 20.79
C LEU A 565 22.92 1.34 21.67
N SER A 566 23.36 0.08 21.54
CA SER A 566 22.79 -1.04 22.29
C SER A 566 23.36 -1.21 23.71
N ASN A 567 24.39 -0.46 24.13
CA ASN A 567 24.97 -0.56 25.49
C ASN A 567 23.92 -0.24 26.57
N ARG A 568 23.74 -1.17 27.52
CA ARG A 568 22.63 -1.22 28.47
C ARG A 568 23.07 -0.98 29.92
N THR A 569 23.35 0.28 30.25
CA THR A 569 23.66 0.70 31.62
C THR A 569 22.39 1.23 32.31
N SER A 570 22.26 0.98 33.62
CA SER A 570 21.02 1.21 34.39
C SER A 570 20.73 2.68 34.73
N ASP A 571 21.68 3.57 34.42
CA ASP A 571 21.56 5.03 34.49
C ASP A 571 20.81 5.62 33.29
N LYS A 572 20.95 5.04 32.09
CA LYS A 572 20.29 5.48 30.87
C LYS A 572 18.75 5.49 31.02
N GLU A 573 18.12 6.51 30.46
CA GLU A 573 16.65 6.59 30.38
C GLU A 573 16.06 5.73 29.24
N TYR A 574 16.88 5.45 28.22
CA TYR A 574 16.50 4.72 27.00
C TYR A 574 17.53 3.64 26.67
N VAL A 575 17.08 2.52 26.11
CA VAL A 575 17.94 1.52 25.46
C VAL A 575 17.44 1.35 24.03
N PHE A 576 18.33 1.43 23.04
CA PHE A 576 17.95 1.18 21.65
C PHE A 576 17.85 -0.33 21.38
N ASP A 577 16.76 -0.76 20.75
CA ASP A 577 16.70 -2.02 20.01
C ASP A 577 17.09 -1.68 18.57
N VAL A 578 18.26 -2.15 18.15
CA VAL A 578 18.92 -1.69 16.90
C VAL A 578 18.72 -2.72 15.81
N ILE A 579 18.14 -2.31 14.69
CA ILE A 579 17.84 -3.14 13.52
C ILE A 579 18.65 -2.60 12.35
N VAL A 580 19.49 -3.44 11.74
CA VAL A 580 20.39 -3.04 10.65
C VAL A 580 20.21 -3.99 9.46
N PRO A 581 19.26 -3.73 8.54
CA PRO A 581 19.06 -4.53 7.35
C PRO A 581 20.18 -4.32 6.33
N SER A 582 20.43 -5.36 5.52
CA SER A 582 21.05 -5.12 4.21
C SER A 582 19.96 -4.65 3.24
N LEU A 583 20.23 -3.62 2.44
CA LEU A 583 19.29 -3.17 1.41
C LEU A 583 19.02 -4.28 0.38
N PRO A 584 17.84 -4.35 -0.27
CA PRO A 584 17.54 -5.39 -1.25
C PRO A 584 18.57 -5.41 -2.39
N GLY A 585 19.19 -6.56 -2.65
CA GLY A 585 20.28 -6.70 -3.62
C GLY A 585 21.65 -6.22 -3.14
N TYR A 586 21.82 -5.93 -1.85
CA TYR A 586 23.09 -5.64 -1.19
C TYR A 586 23.39 -6.72 -0.13
N GLY A 587 24.65 -7.12 0.00
CA GLY A 587 25.08 -8.07 1.03
C GLY A 587 24.22 -9.33 1.02
N TRP A 588 23.71 -9.74 2.18
CA TRP A 588 22.95 -10.98 2.31
C TRP A 588 21.44 -10.85 2.01
N SER A 589 20.95 -9.68 1.59
CA SER A 589 19.55 -9.48 1.19
C SER A 589 19.34 -9.77 -0.30
N GLU A 590 18.29 -10.54 -0.62
CA GLU A 590 17.95 -10.90 -2.00
C GLU A 590 17.66 -9.65 -2.86
N GLY A 591 18.16 -9.66 -4.10
CA GLY A 591 17.91 -8.61 -5.09
C GLY A 591 16.82 -8.99 -6.08
N SER A 592 16.13 -7.99 -6.64
CA SER A 592 15.07 -8.26 -7.62
C SER A 592 15.61 -8.88 -8.91
N SER A 593 14.91 -9.92 -9.38
CA SER A 593 15.03 -10.49 -10.73
C SER A 593 14.15 -9.79 -11.77
N LYS A 594 13.40 -8.76 -11.36
CA LYS A 594 12.49 -7.95 -12.19
C LYS A 594 12.82 -6.45 -12.07
N PRO A 595 12.60 -5.63 -13.12
CA PRO A 595 12.68 -4.18 -13.01
C PRO A 595 11.66 -3.58 -12.02
N GLY A 596 11.85 -2.32 -11.65
CA GLY A 596 10.94 -1.53 -10.81
C GLY A 596 11.26 -1.53 -9.31
N LEU A 597 12.42 -2.04 -8.87
CA LEU A 597 12.83 -2.01 -7.45
C LEU A 597 13.66 -0.74 -7.14
N SER A 598 12.96 0.39 -7.08
CA SER A 598 13.47 1.70 -6.73
C SER A 598 13.52 1.95 -5.22
N THR A 599 14.15 3.06 -4.79
CA THR A 599 14.14 3.51 -3.38
C THR A 599 12.73 3.65 -2.79
N SER A 600 11.74 4.10 -3.58
CA SER A 600 10.34 4.23 -3.13
C SER A 600 9.71 2.86 -2.83
N LYS A 601 10.09 1.80 -3.54
CA LYS A 601 9.69 0.41 -3.23
C LYS A 601 10.51 -0.20 -2.08
N VAL A 602 11.79 0.13 -1.96
CA VAL A 602 12.63 -0.30 -0.81
C VAL A 602 12.10 0.29 0.50
N ALA A 603 11.59 1.53 0.50
CA ALA A 603 10.93 2.13 1.65
C ALA A 603 9.74 1.29 2.17
N VAL A 604 8.90 0.76 1.28
CA VAL A 604 7.80 -0.14 1.65
C VAL A 604 8.33 -1.44 2.28
N ILE A 605 9.36 -2.05 1.68
CA ILE A 605 9.98 -3.28 2.20
C ILE A 605 10.54 -3.06 3.61
N MET A 606 11.20 -1.92 3.87
CA MET A 606 11.76 -1.61 5.18
C MET A 606 10.69 -1.32 6.23
N LYS A 607 9.58 -0.65 5.86
CA LYS A 607 8.42 -0.48 6.74
C LYS A 607 7.77 -1.83 7.07
N ASN A 608 7.67 -2.72 6.10
CA ASN A 608 7.09 -4.06 6.28
C ASN A 608 8.03 -5.01 7.05
N LEU A 609 9.35 -4.85 6.97
CA LEU A 609 10.30 -5.47 7.88
C LEU A 609 10.06 -5.02 9.33
N MET A 610 10.00 -3.72 9.60
CA MET A 610 9.75 -3.21 10.96
C MET A 610 8.37 -3.64 11.49
N SER A 611 7.36 -3.69 10.63
CA SER A 611 6.03 -4.25 10.94
C SER A 611 6.10 -5.73 11.31
N ARG A 612 6.90 -6.55 10.58
CA ARG A 612 7.16 -7.97 10.89
C ARG A 612 7.85 -8.18 12.24
N LEU A 613 8.73 -7.24 12.63
CA LEU A 613 9.40 -7.25 13.94
C LEU A 613 8.50 -6.76 15.10
N GLY A 614 7.26 -6.36 14.82
CA GLY A 614 6.27 -5.92 15.81
C GLY A 614 6.26 -4.42 16.10
N TYR A 615 7.04 -3.62 15.38
CA TYR A 615 7.13 -2.18 15.61
C TYR A 615 6.07 -1.41 14.83
N ARG A 616 5.26 -0.64 15.56
CA ARG A 616 4.28 0.32 14.99
C ARG A 616 4.83 1.73 14.85
N SER A 617 5.84 2.10 15.64
CA SER A 617 6.50 3.40 15.58
C SER A 617 7.99 3.22 15.90
N PHE A 618 8.88 3.81 15.11
CA PHE A 618 10.32 3.63 15.23
C PHE A 618 11.12 4.81 14.69
N TYR A 619 12.38 4.88 15.10
CA TYR A 619 13.36 5.84 14.60
C TYR A 619 14.06 5.29 13.36
N ILE A 620 14.47 6.18 12.45
CA ILE A 620 15.29 5.83 11.29
C ILE A 620 16.52 6.74 11.28
N GLN A 621 17.70 6.16 11.07
CA GLN A 621 18.89 6.88 10.66
C GLN A 621 19.47 6.22 9.41
N GLY A 622 20.01 7.03 8.50
CA GLY A 622 20.77 6.53 7.36
C GLY A 622 21.59 7.64 6.70
N GLY A 623 22.59 7.24 5.92
CA GLY A 623 23.31 8.08 4.96
C GLY A 623 23.02 7.62 3.54
N ASP A 624 23.38 8.41 2.52
CA ASP A 624 23.26 8.02 1.09
C ASP A 624 21.86 7.45 0.74
N TRP A 625 21.76 6.26 0.14
CA TRP A 625 20.49 5.58 -0.11
C TRP A 625 19.67 5.38 1.14
N GLY A 626 20.28 5.09 2.29
CA GLY A 626 19.58 5.00 3.57
C GLY A 626 18.93 6.31 4.02
N ALA A 627 19.50 7.46 3.68
CA ALA A 627 18.87 8.76 3.94
C ALA A 627 17.68 9.00 2.99
N ILE A 628 17.83 8.67 1.70
CA ILE A 628 16.76 8.80 0.69
C ILE A 628 15.59 7.86 1.03
N ILE A 629 15.89 6.59 1.34
CA ILE A 629 14.90 5.59 1.74
C ILE A 629 14.24 6.00 3.06
N GLY A 630 15.00 6.46 4.06
CA GLY A 630 14.45 6.94 5.33
C GLY A 630 13.50 8.13 5.18
N ASN A 631 13.81 9.06 4.27
CA ASN A 631 12.90 10.16 3.92
C ASN A 631 11.64 9.67 3.18
N LEU A 632 11.79 8.81 2.17
CA LEU A 632 10.65 8.23 1.45
C LEU A 632 9.74 7.41 2.38
N MET A 633 10.32 6.68 3.34
CA MET A 633 9.55 6.04 4.40
C MET A 633 8.79 7.09 5.23
N ALA A 634 9.43 8.18 5.65
CA ALA A 634 8.80 9.26 6.42
C ALA A 634 7.65 9.97 5.66
N ILE A 635 7.78 10.15 4.34
CA ILE A 635 6.73 10.69 3.46
C ILE A 635 5.54 9.72 3.35
N LEU A 636 5.81 8.43 3.14
CA LEU A 636 4.78 7.41 2.90
C LEU A 636 4.09 6.91 4.19
N PHE A 637 4.76 7.00 5.33
CA PHE A 637 4.33 6.39 6.60
C PHE A 637 4.50 7.34 7.80
N GLU A 638 4.01 8.58 7.69
CA GLU A 638 4.19 9.70 8.64
C GLU A 638 3.94 9.35 10.14
N LYS A 639 3.10 8.36 10.44
CA LYS A 639 2.75 7.94 11.82
C LYS A 639 3.68 6.91 12.43
N ASP A 640 4.47 6.24 11.60
CA ASP A 640 5.29 5.11 12.02
C ASP A 640 6.75 5.55 12.31
N ILE A 641 7.13 6.82 12.03
CA ILE A 641 8.52 7.23 11.75
C ILE A 641 8.93 8.58 12.37
N LEU A 642 10.22 8.69 12.78
CA LEU A 642 10.76 9.83 13.55
C LEU A 642 12.12 10.43 13.02
N ALA A 643 12.19 10.78 11.72
CA ALA A 643 12.66 12.06 11.09
C ALA A 643 14.13 12.67 11.11
N PRO A 644 14.56 13.46 10.06
CA PRO A 644 15.85 14.24 9.97
C PRO A 644 15.89 15.79 9.61
N SER A 645 16.98 16.53 9.97
CA SER A 645 17.37 18.00 9.91
C SER A 645 16.94 19.00 11.04
N PHE A 646 17.35 20.29 11.30
CA PHE A 646 18.30 21.36 10.80
C PHE A 646 18.60 22.44 11.92
N PHE A 647 19.55 23.41 11.90
CA PHE A 647 19.62 24.69 11.13
C PHE A 647 21.07 25.38 11.07
N ILE A 648 21.31 26.48 10.31
CA ILE A 648 22.63 27.16 10.05
C ILE A 648 22.91 28.46 10.84
N GLU A 649 24.19 28.66 11.21
CA GLU A 649 24.77 29.90 11.75
C GLU A 649 25.82 30.56 10.82
N LYS A 650 26.06 31.87 10.99
CA LYS A 650 26.96 32.68 10.12
C LYS A 650 28.41 32.18 10.00
N GLN A 651 28.87 31.37 10.96
CA GLN A 651 30.25 30.85 10.98
C GLN A 651 30.49 29.70 9.99
N HIS A 652 29.45 29.11 9.39
CA HIS A 652 29.54 27.94 8.51
C HIS A 652 29.35 28.25 7.02
N ILE A 653 29.52 29.51 6.59
CA ILE A 653 29.36 29.93 5.18
C ILE A 653 30.33 29.17 4.25
N ASP A 654 31.49 28.79 4.75
CA ASP A 654 32.54 28.05 4.04
C ASP A 654 32.23 26.55 3.83
N PHE A 655 31.22 25.98 4.50
CA PHE A 655 30.67 24.67 4.14
C PHE A 655 29.93 24.71 2.79
N TYR A 656 29.48 25.90 2.35
CA TYR A 656 28.64 26.11 1.16
C TYR A 656 29.32 26.93 0.05
N HIS A 657 30.36 27.69 0.38
CA HIS A 657 31.08 28.57 -0.55
C HIS A 657 32.61 28.35 -0.49
N PRO A 658 33.33 28.47 -1.62
CA PRO A 658 32.83 28.77 -2.97
C PRO A 658 32.10 27.58 -3.60
N THR A 659 30.98 27.86 -4.28
CA THR A 659 30.14 26.85 -4.93
C THR A 659 30.78 26.24 -6.18
N TRP A 660 31.59 27.01 -6.91
CA TRP A 660 32.16 26.56 -8.18
C TRP A 660 33.11 25.36 -8.05
N PRO A 661 34.08 25.32 -7.12
CA PRO A 661 34.86 24.10 -6.85
C PRO A 661 34.01 22.89 -6.49
N LYS A 662 32.94 23.04 -5.69
CA LYS A 662 32.02 21.93 -5.35
C LYS A 662 31.24 21.42 -6.57
N ILE A 663 30.89 22.30 -7.52
CA ILE A 663 30.26 21.89 -8.80
C ILE A 663 31.27 21.15 -9.70
N VAL A 664 32.51 21.61 -9.78
CA VAL A 664 33.59 20.92 -10.51
C VAL A 664 33.87 19.54 -9.89
N GLU A 665 33.91 19.47 -8.56
CA GLU A 665 34.08 18.23 -7.81
C GLU A 665 32.94 17.23 -8.05
N LEU A 666 31.68 17.69 -8.07
CA LEU A 666 30.51 16.87 -8.41
C LEU A 666 30.59 16.33 -9.86
N ILE A 667 31.14 17.10 -10.80
CA ILE A 667 31.35 16.67 -12.19
C ILE A 667 32.47 15.63 -12.30
N LEU A 668 33.57 15.79 -11.55
CA LEU A 668 34.68 14.83 -11.52
C LEU A 668 34.25 13.50 -10.87
N GLU A 669 33.55 13.56 -9.74
CA GLU A 669 33.12 12.36 -8.99
C GLU A 669 31.86 11.70 -9.55
N GLY A 670 31.01 12.42 -10.31
CA GLY A 670 29.73 11.91 -10.82
C GLY A 670 29.81 10.75 -11.84
N GLY A 671 31.02 10.37 -12.28
CA GLY A 671 31.22 9.34 -13.31
C GLY A 671 30.69 7.95 -12.93
N TYR A 672 30.82 7.54 -11.65
CA TYR A 672 30.28 6.25 -11.19
C TYR A 672 28.75 6.23 -11.26
N LEU A 673 28.11 7.32 -10.80
CA LEU A 673 26.66 7.47 -10.73
C LEU A 673 26.05 7.40 -12.13
N HIS A 674 26.62 8.12 -13.10
CA HIS A 674 26.15 8.10 -14.49
C HIS A 674 26.23 6.67 -15.08
N LEU A 675 27.33 5.95 -14.85
CA LEU A 675 27.50 4.59 -15.36
C LEU A 675 26.52 3.59 -14.71
N GLN A 676 26.30 3.69 -13.40
CA GLN A 676 25.39 2.81 -12.66
C GLN A 676 23.91 3.14 -12.89
N ALA A 677 23.56 4.42 -13.06
CA ALA A 677 22.21 4.86 -13.40
C ALA A 677 21.78 4.51 -14.84
N THR A 678 22.70 4.09 -15.71
CA THR A 678 22.41 3.81 -17.12
C THR A 678 22.76 2.41 -17.58
N LYS A 679 23.84 1.80 -17.07
CA LYS A 679 24.38 0.50 -17.51
C LYS A 679 24.94 -0.33 -16.33
N PRO A 680 24.17 -0.53 -15.23
CA PRO A 680 24.67 -1.20 -14.02
C PRO A 680 25.14 -2.61 -14.31
N ASP A 681 24.38 -3.39 -15.08
CA ASP A 681 24.75 -4.75 -15.48
C ASP A 681 26.06 -4.83 -16.28
N THR A 682 26.42 -3.79 -17.05
CA THR A 682 27.67 -3.77 -17.83
C THR A 682 28.89 -3.58 -16.94
N ILE A 683 28.84 -2.63 -15.99
CA ILE A 683 29.95 -2.42 -15.04
C ILE A 683 29.98 -3.52 -13.97
N GLY A 684 28.83 -3.96 -13.48
CA GLY A 684 28.69 -5.08 -12.55
C GLY A 684 29.33 -6.36 -13.08
N THR A 685 29.09 -6.71 -14.36
CA THR A 685 29.72 -7.88 -15.01
C THR A 685 31.25 -7.80 -15.05
N ALA A 686 31.85 -6.60 -15.08
CA ALA A 686 33.31 -6.42 -15.07
C ALA A 686 33.94 -6.44 -13.66
N LEU A 687 33.14 -6.20 -12.63
CA LEU A 687 33.53 -6.25 -11.21
C LEU A 687 33.22 -7.61 -10.57
N GLN A 688 32.19 -8.30 -11.05
CA GLN A 688 31.77 -9.60 -10.55
C GLN A 688 32.83 -10.67 -10.82
N ASN A 689 33.11 -11.53 -9.83
CA ASN A 689 34.24 -12.46 -9.82
C ASN A 689 35.64 -11.83 -10.08
N ASN A 690 35.77 -10.50 -10.00
CA ASN A 690 37.03 -9.76 -10.15
C ASN A 690 37.37 -9.03 -8.82
N PRO A 691 37.92 -9.73 -7.81
CA PRO A 691 38.10 -9.16 -6.47
C PRO A 691 39.00 -7.93 -6.44
N ILE A 692 39.99 -7.85 -7.34
CA ILE A 692 40.94 -6.72 -7.42
C ILE A 692 40.25 -5.48 -8.02
N GLY A 693 39.49 -5.66 -9.10
CA GLY A 693 38.66 -4.60 -9.67
C GLY A 693 37.58 -4.11 -8.71
N LEU A 694 36.92 -5.05 -8.02
CA LEU A 694 35.92 -4.76 -6.98
C LEU A 694 36.52 -3.94 -5.82
N ALA A 695 37.69 -4.36 -5.30
CA ALA A 695 38.39 -3.62 -4.24
C ALA A 695 38.77 -2.21 -4.69
N ALA A 696 39.39 -2.04 -5.86
CA ALA A 696 39.73 -0.71 -6.39
C ALA A 696 38.49 0.19 -6.53
N TYR A 697 37.40 -0.34 -7.09
CA TYR A 697 36.18 0.43 -7.38
C TYR A 697 35.39 0.82 -6.12
N ILE A 698 35.44 0.01 -5.06
CA ILE A 698 34.82 0.31 -3.75
C ILE A 698 35.73 1.23 -2.92
N LEU A 699 37.00 0.88 -2.76
CA LEU A 699 37.92 1.56 -1.83
C LEU A 699 38.34 2.95 -2.30
N GLU A 700 38.27 3.24 -3.61
CA GLU A 700 38.44 4.61 -4.12
C GLU A 700 37.44 5.58 -3.48
N LYS A 701 36.21 5.12 -3.21
CA LYS A 701 35.18 5.96 -2.57
C LYS A 701 35.44 6.13 -1.07
N PHE A 702 35.94 5.11 -0.39
CA PHE A 702 36.44 5.23 1.00
C PHE A 702 37.66 6.17 1.14
N SER A 703 38.43 6.40 0.07
CA SER A 703 39.42 7.49 0.03
C SER A 703 38.74 8.85 -0.13
N THR A 704 38.08 9.06 -1.28
CA THR A 704 37.64 10.39 -1.72
C THR A 704 36.50 10.97 -0.89
N TRP A 705 35.51 10.16 -0.49
CA TRP A 705 34.31 10.64 0.22
C TRP A 705 34.52 10.75 1.74
N THR A 706 35.65 10.24 2.24
CA THR A 706 36.13 10.48 3.62
C THR A 706 36.75 11.87 3.72
N ASN A 707 37.60 12.25 2.74
CA ASN A 707 38.09 13.61 2.55
C ASN A 707 38.56 13.81 1.10
N PRO A 708 37.97 14.74 0.30
CA PRO A 708 38.36 14.94 -1.09
C PRO A 708 39.82 15.36 -1.33
N ALA A 709 40.53 15.79 -0.28
CA ALA A 709 41.97 16.05 -0.30
C ALA A 709 42.81 14.76 -0.44
N ASN A 710 42.27 13.60 -0.04
CA ASN A 710 42.93 12.29 -0.08
C ASN A 710 43.35 11.86 -1.49
N ARG A 711 42.70 12.38 -2.54
CA ARG A 711 43.10 12.17 -3.95
C ARG A 711 44.53 12.62 -4.25
N ASN A 712 45.10 13.50 -3.42
CA ASN A 712 46.48 13.99 -3.55
C ASN A 712 47.50 13.15 -2.74
N LEU A 713 47.07 12.11 -2.04
CA LEU A 713 47.91 11.25 -1.22
C LEU A 713 48.15 9.91 -1.95
N GLN A 714 49.41 9.44 -1.96
CA GLN A 714 49.80 8.23 -2.71
C GLN A 714 49.17 6.94 -2.14
N ASP A 715 48.85 6.93 -0.85
CA ASP A 715 48.15 5.85 -0.14
C ASP A 715 46.62 5.97 -0.20
N GLY A 716 46.11 7.09 -0.75
CA GLY A 716 44.70 7.47 -0.73
C GLY A 716 44.17 7.85 0.65
N GLY A 717 45.02 8.09 1.66
CA GLY A 717 44.61 8.38 3.04
C GLY A 717 43.75 7.28 3.71
N LEU A 718 43.71 6.07 3.13
CA LEU A 718 42.74 5.03 3.50
C LEU A 718 42.86 4.56 4.96
N GLU A 719 44.06 4.62 5.53
CA GLU A 719 44.33 4.16 6.91
C GLU A 719 44.28 5.29 7.95
N GLN A 720 43.84 6.50 7.58
CA GLN A 720 43.70 7.63 8.53
C GLN A 720 42.55 7.44 9.53
N HIS A 721 41.48 6.76 9.13
CA HIS A 721 40.29 6.53 9.96
C HIS A 721 39.82 5.06 9.99
N TYR A 722 40.32 4.21 9.10
CA TYR A 722 39.89 2.81 8.96
C TYR A 722 41.10 1.87 9.04
N SER A 723 40.90 0.63 9.50
CA SER A 723 41.89 -0.43 9.29
C SER A 723 41.66 -1.10 7.94
N LEU A 724 42.71 -1.68 7.34
CA LEU A 724 42.57 -2.52 6.15
C LEU A 724 41.61 -3.69 6.39
N ASP A 725 41.59 -4.28 7.60
CA ASP A 725 40.58 -5.27 8.02
C ASP A 725 39.14 -4.73 7.86
N ALA A 726 38.85 -3.52 8.34
CA ALA A 726 37.51 -2.94 8.28
C ALA A 726 37.06 -2.59 6.85
N LEU A 727 38.01 -2.15 6.01
CA LEU A 727 37.79 -1.89 4.58
C LEU A 727 37.58 -3.18 3.78
N LEU A 728 38.39 -4.21 4.05
CA LEU A 728 38.28 -5.52 3.42
C LEU A 728 37.06 -6.30 3.90
N ASP A 729 36.60 -6.15 5.15
CA ASP A 729 35.31 -6.69 5.61
C ASP A 729 34.18 -6.26 4.65
N ASN A 730 34.14 -4.98 4.28
CA ASN A 730 33.10 -4.44 3.40
C ASN A 730 33.24 -4.96 1.96
N VAL A 731 34.45 -5.00 1.40
CA VAL A 731 34.71 -5.59 0.07
C VAL A 731 34.37 -7.09 0.04
N MET A 732 34.66 -7.82 1.12
CA MET A 732 34.33 -9.23 1.27
C MET A 732 32.82 -9.47 1.30
N ILE A 733 32.03 -8.60 1.93
CA ILE A 733 30.56 -8.71 1.88
C ILE A 733 30.07 -8.67 0.42
N TYR A 734 30.59 -7.77 -0.42
CA TYR A 734 30.24 -7.72 -1.85
C TYR A 734 30.75 -8.92 -2.66
N TYR A 735 31.97 -9.40 -2.39
CA TYR A 735 32.55 -10.57 -3.09
C TYR A 735 31.79 -11.86 -2.75
N LEU A 736 31.54 -12.10 -1.46
CA LEU A 736 30.95 -13.35 -0.96
C LEU A 736 29.46 -13.51 -1.28
N THR A 737 28.78 -12.45 -1.73
CA THR A 737 27.36 -12.46 -2.08
C THR A 737 27.09 -12.21 -3.56
N ASP A 738 28.16 -12.00 -4.36
CA ASP A 738 28.09 -11.56 -5.77
C ASP A 738 27.25 -10.28 -5.98
N SER A 739 26.97 -9.50 -4.92
CA SER A 739 25.91 -8.48 -4.93
C SER A 739 26.28 -7.14 -5.59
N ILE A 740 27.45 -7.03 -6.23
CA ILE A 740 27.88 -5.77 -6.86
C ILE A 740 26.90 -5.34 -7.96
N THR A 741 26.57 -6.24 -8.89
CA THR A 741 25.65 -5.97 -10.00
C THR A 741 24.24 -5.62 -9.52
N THR A 742 23.70 -6.35 -8.53
CA THR A 742 22.36 -6.08 -7.98
C THR A 742 22.30 -4.78 -7.20
N SER A 743 23.36 -4.42 -6.49
CA SER A 743 23.43 -3.14 -5.75
C SER A 743 23.35 -1.93 -6.68
N GLN A 744 24.06 -2.00 -7.82
CA GLN A 744 24.15 -0.92 -8.79
C GLN A 744 22.84 -0.70 -9.56
N ARG A 745 21.98 -1.72 -9.69
CA ARG A 745 20.65 -1.56 -10.32
C ARG A 745 19.76 -0.55 -9.59
N LEU A 746 19.93 -0.35 -8.28
CA LEU A 746 19.17 0.64 -7.52
C LEU A 746 19.32 2.07 -8.09
N TYR A 747 20.48 2.39 -8.66
CA TYR A 747 20.69 3.65 -9.39
C TYR A 747 19.79 3.73 -10.63
N ALA A 748 19.82 2.73 -11.50
CA ALA A 748 19.06 2.74 -12.75
C ALA A 748 17.54 2.73 -12.54
N GLU A 749 17.05 2.04 -11.51
CA GLU A 749 15.63 2.07 -11.12
C GLU A 749 15.22 3.44 -10.56
N SER A 750 16.05 4.04 -9.70
CA SER A 750 15.71 5.31 -9.02
C SER A 750 15.89 6.55 -9.90
N PHE A 751 16.78 6.49 -10.90
CA PHE A 751 16.91 7.51 -11.96
C PHE A 751 16.03 7.22 -13.20
N SER A 752 15.09 6.26 -13.10
CA SER A 752 14.12 6.01 -14.17
C SER A 752 13.15 7.19 -14.33
N THR A 753 12.60 7.34 -15.54
CA THR A 753 11.62 8.41 -15.83
C THR A 753 10.30 8.25 -15.08
N ASP A 754 9.98 7.05 -14.58
CA ASP A 754 8.80 6.79 -13.77
C ASP A 754 9.00 7.28 -12.32
N GLU A 755 10.13 6.94 -11.69
CA GLU A 755 10.42 7.41 -10.32
C GLU A 755 10.65 8.93 -10.26
N LEU A 756 11.46 9.47 -11.18
CA LEU A 756 11.66 10.92 -11.27
C LEU A 756 10.36 11.67 -11.60
N GLY A 757 9.43 11.04 -12.30
CA GLY A 757 8.10 11.59 -12.60
C GLY A 757 7.17 11.73 -11.39
N LYS A 758 7.49 11.11 -10.25
CA LYS A 758 6.72 11.19 -8.99
C LYS A 758 7.07 12.43 -8.16
N ALA A 759 8.19 13.09 -8.48
CA ALA A 759 8.57 14.40 -7.96
C ALA A 759 8.55 14.50 -6.41
N TYR A 760 8.93 13.41 -5.73
CA TYR A 760 8.89 13.25 -4.26
C TYR A 760 9.61 14.38 -3.50
N GLU A 761 10.65 14.98 -4.11
CA GLU A 761 11.39 16.11 -3.56
C GLU A 761 10.53 17.37 -3.31
N ASN A 762 9.34 17.46 -3.91
CA ASN A 762 8.37 18.56 -3.72
C ASN A 762 7.31 18.25 -2.65
N ILE A 763 7.31 17.05 -2.06
CA ILE A 763 6.34 16.65 -1.04
C ILE A 763 6.93 16.94 0.35
N PRO A 764 6.30 17.82 1.18
CA PRO A 764 6.87 18.20 2.45
C PRO A 764 6.71 17.14 3.55
N THR A 765 7.80 16.88 4.28
CA THR A 765 7.91 15.87 5.35
C THR A 765 7.77 16.52 6.73
N ASN A 766 6.72 16.16 7.49
CA ASN A 766 6.32 16.88 8.72
C ASN A 766 6.59 16.12 10.05
N VAL A 767 7.37 15.03 10.00
CA VAL A 767 7.85 14.30 11.18
C VAL A 767 9.05 15.00 11.86
N PRO A 768 9.32 14.82 13.18
CA PRO A 768 10.09 15.78 14.00
C PRO A 768 11.61 15.49 14.10
N ALA A 769 12.49 16.34 13.55
CA ALA A 769 13.68 15.87 12.81
C ALA A 769 15.14 16.22 13.34
N ALA A 770 16.21 15.49 12.92
CA ALA A 770 17.66 15.82 13.11
C ALA A 770 18.70 15.43 11.99
N CYS A 771 19.74 16.24 11.72
CA CYS A 771 20.78 15.98 10.69
C CYS A 771 22.20 16.34 11.16
N ALA A 772 23.14 15.40 11.03
CA ALA A 772 24.57 15.65 11.23
C ALA A 772 25.24 16.07 9.91
N LYS A 773 26.03 17.14 9.93
CA LYS A 773 26.71 17.70 8.74
C LYS A 773 28.22 17.63 8.86
N PHE A 774 28.80 16.57 8.32
CA PHE A 774 30.25 16.33 8.34
C PHE A 774 30.97 17.12 7.25
N ARG A 775 32.14 17.69 7.58
CA ARG A 775 32.84 18.71 6.78
C ARG A 775 33.08 18.34 5.32
N HIS A 776 33.38 17.08 5.08
CA HIS A 776 33.85 16.55 3.80
C HIS A 776 32.75 15.81 3.01
N GLU A 777 31.49 15.91 3.42
CA GLU A 777 30.35 15.40 2.66
C GLU A 777 30.24 16.07 1.27
N LEU A 778 29.96 15.25 0.26
CA LEU A 778 29.96 15.59 -1.17
C LEU A 778 28.97 16.71 -1.49
N PHE A 779 27.78 16.65 -0.89
CA PHE A 779 26.73 17.64 -1.09
C PHE A 779 26.04 17.99 0.24
N GLN A 780 25.86 19.28 0.50
CA GLN A 780 25.08 19.75 1.65
C GLN A 780 24.14 20.89 1.22
N TYR A 781 22.87 20.80 1.59
CA TYR A 781 21.92 21.90 1.44
C TYR A 781 22.00 22.88 2.63
N PRO A 782 21.84 24.19 2.39
CA PRO A 782 21.68 25.22 3.42
C PRO A 782 20.26 25.25 3.99
N ASP A 783 20.11 25.88 5.15
CA ASP A 783 19.13 25.37 6.11
C ASP A 783 17.70 25.87 5.96
N TRP A 784 17.47 26.63 4.91
CA TRP A 784 16.17 27.04 4.42
C TRP A 784 15.65 26.08 3.33
N ILE A 785 16.50 25.57 2.43
CA ILE A 785 16.07 24.72 1.30
C ILE A 785 15.46 23.40 1.80
N LEU A 786 16.24 22.62 2.56
CA LEU A 786 15.75 21.37 3.15
C LEU A 786 14.68 21.62 4.26
N LYS A 787 14.35 22.88 4.60
CA LYS A 787 13.16 23.26 5.41
C LYS A 787 11.89 23.49 4.58
N GLU A 788 12.03 23.78 3.29
CA GLU A 788 10.92 23.76 2.33
C GLU A 788 10.45 22.31 2.13
N HIS A 789 11.38 21.35 2.21
CA HIS A 789 11.08 19.92 2.24
C HIS A 789 10.69 19.41 3.64
N PHE A 790 11.55 19.48 4.66
CA PHE A 790 11.25 18.98 6.00
C PHE A 790 10.67 20.09 6.89
N THR A 791 9.38 20.06 7.22
CA THR A 791 8.69 21.22 7.86
C THR A 791 8.79 21.27 9.39
N ASN A 792 9.05 20.14 10.06
CA ASN A 792 9.02 20.00 11.52
C ASN A 792 10.37 19.50 12.04
N LEU A 793 11.29 20.39 12.31
CA LEU A 793 12.69 20.07 12.07
C LEU A 793 13.58 20.76 13.13
N MET A 794 14.35 19.95 13.87
CA MET A 794 14.69 20.23 15.28
C MET A 794 16.18 20.20 15.64
N GLN A 795 17.07 19.66 14.80
CA GLN A 795 18.52 19.64 15.03
C GLN A 795 19.33 19.59 13.72
N SER A 796 20.27 20.51 13.52
CA SER A 796 21.47 20.22 12.73
C SER A 796 22.69 20.67 13.50
N ASN A 797 23.71 19.83 13.43
CA ASN A 797 25.00 20.06 14.01
C ASN A 797 26.04 20.01 12.88
N HIS A 798 26.82 21.08 12.75
CA HIS A 798 27.95 21.13 11.83
C HIS A 798 29.19 20.57 12.52
N TYR A 799 29.79 19.56 11.90
CA TYR A 799 31.02 18.93 12.36
C TYR A 799 32.17 19.37 11.46
N ASN A 800 33.23 19.91 12.07
CA ASN A 800 34.40 20.47 11.37
C ASN A 800 35.35 19.39 10.80
N ASP A 801 35.01 18.13 11.00
CA ASP A 801 35.73 16.93 10.56
C ASP A 801 34.69 15.89 10.09
N GLY A 802 35.16 14.80 9.48
CA GLY A 802 34.34 13.72 8.94
C GLY A 802 33.86 13.97 7.51
N GLY A 803 33.57 12.89 6.80
CA GLY A 803 32.93 12.86 5.49
C GLY A 803 31.71 11.94 5.48
N HIS A 804 31.52 11.24 4.36
CA HIS A 804 30.29 10.52 4.02
C HIS A 804 30.01 9.30 4.92
N PHE A 805 31.01 8.45 5.18
CA PHE A 805 30.87 7.19 5.93
C PHE A 805 30.88 7.41 7.47
N ALA A 806 30.15 8.41 7.96
CA ALA A 806 30.26 8.93 9.32
C ALA A 806 30.05 7.87 10.44
N ALA A 807 29.23 6.84 10.20
CA ALA A 807 29.04 5.75 11.15
C ALA A 807 30.29 4.88 11.37
N MET A 808 31.11 4.76 10.32
CA MET A 808 32.35 3.98 10.30
C MET A 808 33.58 4.85 10.63
N GLN A 809 33.57 6.13 10.22
CA GLN A 809 34.67 7.08 10.43
C GLN A 809 34.68 7.72 11.83
N LEU A 810 33.50 8.13 12.33
CA LEU A 810 33.33 8.89 13.58
C LEU A 810 32.16 8.35 14.42
N PRO A 811 32.11 7.04 14.76
CA PRO A 811 30.98 6.39 15.44
C PRO A 811 30.58 7.09 16.74
N GLU A 812 31.55 7.55 17.54
CA GLU A 812 31.28 8.31 18.77
C GLU A 812 30.57 9.65 18.53
N VAL A 813 30.86 10.33 17.43
CA VAL A 813 30.27 11.65 17.11
C VAL A 813 28.83 11.46 16.66
N LEU A 814 28.60 10.51 15.74
CA LEU A 814 27.27 10.17 15.26
C LEU A 814 26.38 9.61 16.39
N TYR A 815 26.92 8.79 17.30
CA TYR A 815 26.20 8.32 18.49
C TYR A 815 25.74 9.49 19.38
N LYS A 816 26.61 10.49 19.61
CA LYS A 816 26.29 11.67 20.42
C LYS A 816 25.22 12.55 19.73
N ASP A 817 25.24 12.68 18.41
CA ASP A 817 24.21 13.39 17.63
C ASP A 817 22.83 12.71 17.76
N ILE A 818 22.76 11.39 17.51
CA ILE A 818 21.54 10.58 17.60
C ILE A 818 20.94 10.67 19.02
N VAL A 819 21.77 10.51 20.06
CA VAL A 819 21.32 10.61 21.46
C VAL A 819 20.84 12.03 21.79
N GLN A 820 21.52 13.07 21.31
CA GLN A 820 21.09 14.46 21.50
C GLN A 820 19.70 14.69 20.87
N PHE A 821 19.48 14.19 19.65
CA PHE A 821 18.20 14.31 18.96
C PHE A 821 17.06 13.61 19.70
N VAL A 822 17.24 12.33 20.04
CA VAL A 822 16.23 11.52 20.71
C VAL A 822 15.85 12.14 22.06
N ASN A 823 16.81 12.72 22.79
CA ASN A 823 16.54 13.48 24.01
C ASN A 823 15.67 14.74 23.77
N ARG A 824 15.81 15.45 22.64
CA ARG A 824 14.96 16.64 22.33
C ARG A 824 13.48 16.28 22.14
N LEU A 825 13.16 15.02 21.84
CA LEU A 825 11.79 14.56 21.58
C LEU A 825 11.04 14.15 22.86
N TYR A 826 11.76 13.63 23.86
CA TYR A 826 11.16 13.17 25.12
C TYR A 826 11.08 14.26 26.21
N VAL A 827 11.52 15.50 25.93
CA VAL A 827 11.49 16.66 26.84
C VAL A 827 10.34 17.63 26.47
N ARG A 828 9.23 17.09 25.97
CA ARG A 828 7.98 17.82 25.65
C ARG A 828 6.78 17.19 26.36
#